data_AF-T0TKE9-F1
#
_entry.id   AF-T0TKE9-F1
#
_cell.length_a   1.000
_cell.length_b   1.000
_cell.length_c   1.000
_cell.angle_alpha   90.00
_cell.angle_beta   90.00
_cell.angle_gamma   90.00
#
_symmetry.space_group_name_H-M   'P 1'
#
loop_
_entity.id
_entity.type
_entity.pdbx_description
1 polymer ?
#
loop_
_entity_poly.entity_id
_entity_poly.type
_entity_poly.pdbx_seq_one_letter_code
_entity_poly.pdbx_strand_id
1 'polypeptide(L)'
;MVDGYLTPNSWYRPVTILENGEKWRVSTEKDFRPLLMAWWPDVDTQVAYLNTFSKHFNLNATYSTSQSQSELNAAAKTIQIKIEQEISAKKSTEWLRQAIESFVKEQDQWNTTTENYTLADHLQGGALLYVNNDKTPWANSDYRLLNRTPSNQDGSLNGTGRYLGGYEFLLANDVDNSNPVVQAEQLNQIHYLVNWGSIVMGDKDANFDGIRVDAVDNVDADLLQVYTNYFRAAFGVDKSEANALAHISILEAWDLNDNAYNQKHDGAALAMDNNLRYAIMGALYGSGSSLKDLITSSLTDRTNNSKYGDTQANYIFARAHDNLVQDIIRDIVQKEINPKSDGYTMTDAELKRAFEIYNEDMKKAEKRYTINNIPAAYALILQNMEQVTRVYYGDLYTDNGQYMATKSPYYDAITTLLKNRMKYVSGGQSMKVDTFNGKEILSSVRYGKDIMTADQTTGVAETSKHSGMLTLIANNQDFSLGDGTLKVNMGKLHANQAYRPLLLGTDKGIVTYENDAAAAGKIKYTDAEGNLTFSGDEIKGYRTVDMRGYLGVWVPVGAPDNQDIRVKGSDKKLDKTFSATEALDSQVIYEGFSNFQDFVEKDSQYTNKLIAENAELFKSWGITSFEMAPQFVSADDRTFLDSVIQNGYAFTDRYDLAMSKNNKYGSKEDLRDALKALHKQGIQAIADWVPDQLYQLPGQEVVTATRANSYGTPKANAYINNTLYVANSKSSGKDFQAQYGGEFLDELQKKYPQLFEDVMISTGKKIDPSVKIKQWSAKYMNGTNILGRGSRYVLSNDATGRYYQVTDNGIFLPKPLTDQGGKTGFYYDGKGMAYFDNSGFQAKNAFIKYAGNYYYFDKEGYMLTGRQDVDGKTYFFLPNGIQLRDSIYQQDGKYYYFGSFGEQYKDGYFVFDVPKEGTSETEAKFRYFSPTGEMAVGLTHAGGGLQYFDENGFQAKGTKYVTPDGKLYFFDKNSGNAYTNRWAEIDGIWYEFNDQGYAQAKKGEFYTTDGSTWFYRDAAGKNVTGALTLDGHEYYFRANGAQVKGEFVTENGKISYYTVDNGYKVKDKFFEVNGKWYHADKDGNLATGRQTIDHLNYYFNADGSQVKSDFFTLDGGKTWYYAKDNGEIVTGAYSVGGKNYYFKEDGSQVKGDFVKNADGSLSYYDKDSGERLNNRFLTTGNNVWYYFKDGKAVTGRQNIDGKEYYFDHLGRQVKGSPISTPKGVEYYESVLGERVTNTWITFQDGKTVFFDENGYADFDK
;
A
#
# COMPACT_ATOMS: atom_id res chain seq x y z
N MET A 1 16.04 -33.98 31.74
CA MET A 1 17.33 -33.27 31.72
C MET A 1 17.69 -33.00 30.27
N VAL A 2 18.32 -31.85 30.00
CA VAL A 2 18.81 -31.46 28.67
C VAL A 2 20.25 -31.01 28.86
N ASP A 3 21.20 -31.60 28.14
CA ASP A 3 22.65 -31.35 28.27
C ASP A 3 23.16 -31.33 29.72
N GLY A 4 22.62 -32.23 30.56
CA GLY A 4 22.95 -32.35 31.98
C GLY A 4 22.21 -31.37 32.90
N TYR A 5 21.51 -30.37 32.39
CA TYR A 5 20.72 -29.44 33.19
C TYR A 5 19.33 -29.99 33.55
N LEU A 6 18.83 -29.57 34.72
CA LEU A 6 17.47 -29.88 35.15
C LEU A 6 16.44 -28.89 34.59
N THR A 7 15.25 -29.38 34.33
CA THR A 7 14.07 -28.62 33.89
C THR A 7 12.87 -28.94 34.79
N PRO A 8 11.81 -28.12 34.83
CA PRO A 8 10.58 -28.41 35.57
C PRO A 8 9.95 -29.76 35.21
N ASN A 9 10.08 -30.16 33.94
CA ASN A 9 9.63 -31.46 33.42
C ASN A 9 10.63 -32.60 33.64
N SER A 10 11.71 -32.39 34.41
CA SER A 10 12.65 -33.46 34.70
C SER A 10 12.04 -34.48 35.66
N TRP A 11 12.29 -35.76 35.36
CA TRP A 11 11.95 -36.89 36.21
C TRP A 11 13.24 -37.47 36.78
N TYR A 12 13.19 -37.92 38.02
CA TYR A 12 14.31 -38.53 38.72
C TYR A 12 13.93 -39.91 39.25
N ARG A 13 14.93 -40.72 39.58
CA ARG A 13 14.75 -42.01 40.25
C ARG A 13 14.97 -41.81 41.75
N PRO A 14 13.93 -41.78 42.60
CA PRO A 14 14.11 -41.76 44.04
C PRO A 14 14.69 -43.08 44.53
N VAL A 15 15.33 -43.09 45.71
CA VAL A 15 15.87 -44.33 46.31
C VAL A 15 14.76 -45.34 46.63
N THR A 16 13.63 -44.83 47.11
CA THR A 16 12.44 -45.63 47.45
C THR A 16 11.16 -45.02 46.87
N ILE A 17 10.17 -45.86 46.61
CA ILE A 17 8.82 -45.49 46.16
C ILE A 17 7.80 -45.91 47.22
N LEU A 18 6.82 -45.07 47.49
CA LEU A 18 5.69 -45.38 48.38
C LEU A 18 4.60 -46.10 47.58
N GLU A 19 4.81 -47.40 47.34
CA GLU A 19 3.91 -48.21 46.52
C GLU A 19 2.47 -48.19 47.07
N ASN A 20 1.53 -47.85 46.18
CA ASN A 20 0.10 -47.67 46.49
C ASN A 20 -0.20 -46.68 47.63
N GLY A 21 0.74 -45.79 47.99
CA GLY A 21 0.58 -44.90 49.13
C GLY A 21 0.77 -45.56 50.50
N GLU A 22 1.17 -46.84 50.56
CA GLU A 22 1.13 -47.65 51.78
C GLU A 22 2.51 -48.15 52.21
N LYS A 23 3.28 -48.73 51.28
CA LYS A 23 4.54 -49.41 51.61
C LYS A 23 5.71 -48.87 50.81
N TRP A 24 6.77 -48.48 51.52
CA TRP A 24 8.04 -48.14 50.88
C TRP A 24 8.74 -49.38 50.34
N ARG A 25 9.14 -49.34 49.07
CA ARG A 25 10.04 -50.33 48.45
C ARG A 25 11.20 -49.62 47.75
N VAL A 26 12.31 -50.33 47.56
CA VAL A 26 13.45 -49.85 46.75
C VAL A 26 12.97 -49.64 45.30
N SER A 27 13.39 -48.55 44.68
CA SER A 27 13.05 -48.25 43.29
C SER A 27 13.84 -49.11 42.30
N THR A 28 13.21 -49.45 41.18
CA THR A 28 13.87 -50.04 40.00
C THR A 28 14.33 -48.95 39.04
N GLU A 29 15.09 -49.31 38.02
CA GLU A 29 15.53 -48.39 36.96
C GLU A 29 14.38 -47.74 36.18
N LYS A 30 13.17 -48.31 36.25
CA LYS A 30 11.97 -47.79 35.57
C LYS A 30 11.10 -46.90 36.45
N ASP A 31 11.36 -46.86 37.76
CA ASP A 31 10.53 -46.16 38.74
C ASP A 31 10.89 -44.67 38.83
N PHE A 32 10.76 -43.95 37.72
CA PHE A 32 10.93 -42.50 37.70
C PHE A 32 9.72 -41.78 38.30
N ARG A 33 9.96 -40.63 38.94
CA ARG A 33 8.94 -39.70 39.44
C ARG A 33 9.28 -38.26 39.03
N PRO A 34 8.28 -37.38 38.88
CA PRO A 34 8.55 -35.99 38.52
C PRO A 34 9.30 -35.30 39.66
N LEU A 35 10.27 -34.46 39.31
CA LEU A 35 11.06 -33.67 40.27
C LEU A 35 10.15 -32.83 41.19
N LEU A 36 9.11 -32.24 40.61
CA LEU A 36 8.11 -31.40 41.29
C LEU A 36 7.21 -32.15 42.28
N MET A 37 7.33 -33.48 42.39
CA MET A 37 6.68 -34.24 43.47
C MET A 37 7.45 -34.15 44.78
N ALA A 38 8.75 -33.88 44.73
CA ALA A 38 9.65 -33.92 45.88
C ALA A 38 10.34 -32.58 46.19
N TRP A 39 10.40 -31.67 45.22
CA TRP A 39 11.09 -30.39 45.38
C TRP A 39 10.48 -29.30 44.48
N TRP A 40 10.52 -28.05 44.94
CA TRP A 40 10.07 -26.87 44.20
C TRP A 40 11.11 -25.74 44.32
N PRO A 41 11.28 -24.91 43.28
CA PRO A 41 12.27 -23.82 43.29
C PRO A 41 11.98 -22.77 44.36
N ASP A 42 10.70 -22.51 44.63
CA ASP A 42 10.22 -21.52 45.58
C ASP A 42 8.87 -21.94 46.17
N VAL A 43 8.43 -21.21 47.19
CA VAL A 43 7.19 -21.49 47.93
C VAL A 43 5.95 -21.21 47.07
N ASP A 44 6.01 -20.21 46.19
CA ASP A 44 4.90 -19.85 45.30
C ASP A 44 4.55 -21.04 44.38
N THR A 45 5.57 -21.65 43.77
CA THR A 45 5.44 -22.84 42.92
C THR A 45 4.96 -24.06 43.69
N GLN A 46 5.43 -24.24 44.94
CA GLN A 46 4.95 -25.33 45.79
C GLN A 46 3.45 -25.17 46.09
N VAL A 47 3.01 -23.98 46.49
CA VAL A 47 1.60 -23.68 46.76
C VAL A 47 0.74 -23.91 45.51
N ALA A 48 1.21 -23.46 44.34
CA ALA A 48 0.52 -23.70 43.07
C ALA A 48 0.39 -25.21 42.79
N TYR A 49 1.47 -25.97 42.92
CA TYR A 49 1.44 -27.44 42.75
C TYR A 49 0.43 -28.10 43.69
N LEU A 50 0.45 -27.73 44.97
CA LEU A 50 -0.45 -28.29 45.98
C LEU A 50 -1.91 -28.01 45.63
N ASN A 51 -2.23 -26.77 45.22
CA ASN A 51 -3.59 -26.38 44.84
C ASN A 51 -4.06 -27.11 43.57
N THR A 52 -3.22 -27.23 42.55
CA THR A 52 -3.53 -27.95 41.31
C THR A 52 -3.84 -29.42 41.57
N PHE A 53 -2.98 -30.11 42.33
CA PHE A 53 -3.20 -31.53 42.62
C PHE A 53 -4.28 -31.78 43.68
N SER A 54 -4.49 -30.89 44.65
CA SER A 54 -5.65 -30.95 45.54
C SER A 54 -6.96 -30.86 44.78
N LYS A 55 -7.02 -30.00 43.75
CA LYS A 55 -8.18 -29.93 42.84
C LYS A 55 -8.33 -31.21 42.04
N HIS A 56 -7.24 -31.73 41.46
CA HIS A 56 -7.25 -33.00 40.71
C HIS A 56 -7.82 -34.16 41.53
N PHE A 57 -7.42 -34.27 42.80
CA PHE A 57 -7.83 -35.33 43.72
C PHE A 57 -9.07 -35.01 44.56
N ASN A 58 -9.72 -33.87 44.36
CA ASN A 58 -10.88 -33.40 45.12
C ASN A 58 -10.65 -33.36 46.66
N LEU A 59 -9.49 -32.88 47.11
CA LEU A 59 -9.09 -32.91 48.53
C LEU A 59 -9.70 -31.79 49.41
N ASN A 60 -10.58 -30.94 48.87
CA ASN A 60 -11.22 -29.80 49.58
C ASN A 60 -10.25 -28.99 50.47
N ALA A 61 -9.06 -28.71 49.95
CA ALA A 61 -8.01 -27.96 50.63
C ALA A 61 -7.41 -26.92 49.68
N THR A 62 -7.19 -25.70 50.18
CA THR A 62 -6.54 -24.60 49.47
C THR A 62 -5.38 -24.08 50.31
N TYR A 63 -4.24 -23.88 49.67
CA TYR A 63 -3.00 -23.47 50.30
C TYR A 63 -2.60 -22.06 49.87
N SER A 64 -1.81 -21.38 50.72
CA SER A 64 -1.24 -20.07 50.44
C SER A 64 0.17 -19.94 51.00
N THR A 65 0.89 -18.91 50.55
CA THR A 65 2.27 -18.61 50.97
C THR A 65 2.40 -18.15 52.43
N SER A 66 1.27 -17.92 53.12
CA SER A 66 1.24 -17.57 54.54
C SER A 66 1.36 -18.79 55.47
N GLN A 67 1.17 -20.01 54.95
CA GLN A 67 1.31 -21.24 55.73
C GLN A 67 2.77 -21.57 55.99
N SER A 68 3.02 -22.27 57.10
CA SER A 68 4.37 -22.71 57.44
C SER A 68 4.87 -23.76 56.44
N GLN A 69 6.18 -23.79 56.20
CA GLN A 69 6.79 -24.80 55.33
C GLN A 69 6.46 -26.24 55.79
N SER A 70 6.32 -26.48 57.10
CA SER A 70 5.91 -27.78 57.63
C SER A 70 4.50 -28.19 57.20
N GLU A 71 3.55 -27.27 57.15
CA GLU A 71 2.18 -27.53 56.69
C GLU A 71 2.15 -27.83 55.19
N LEU A 72 2.90 -27.06 54.39
CA LEU A 72 3.02 -27.27 52.94
C LEU A 72 3.68 -28.63 52.62
N ASN A 73 4.70 -29.02 53.38
CA ASN A 73 5.36 -30.33 53.21
C ASN A 73 4.43 -31.50 53.61
N ALA A 74 3.60 -31.34 54.64
CA ALA A 74 2.60 -32.33 55.03
C ALA A 74 1.52 -32.50 53.94
N ALA A 75 1.09 -31.40 53.34
CA ALA A 75 0.19 -31.40 52.18
C ALA A 75 0.81 -32.13 50.99
N ALA A 76 2.08 -31.83 50.66
CA ALA A 76 2.80 -32.50 49.57
C ALA A 76 2.86 -34.02 49.77
N LYS A 77 3.10 -34.48 50.99
CA LYS A 77 3.08 -35.92 51.31
C LYS A 77 1.71 -36.55 51.10
N THR A 78 0.64 -35.83 51.43
CA THR A 78 -0.74 -36.28 51.19
C THR A 78 -1.02 -36.43 49.69
N ILE A 79 -0.56 -35.47 48.89
CA ILE A 79 -0.65 -35.53 47.42
C ILE A 79 0.20 -36.66 46.84
N GLN A 80 1.43 -36.88 47.35
CA GLN A 80 2.27 -38.00 46.94
C GLN A 80 1.56 -39.35 47.15
N ILE A 81 0.91 -39.54 48.31
CA ILE A 81 0.12 -40.76 48.58
C ILE A 81 -0.97 -40.95 47.52
N LYS A 82 -1.69 -39.88 47.15
CA LYS A 82 -2.75 -39.93 46.15
C LYS A 82 -2.21 -40.22 44.74
N ILE A 83 -1.09 -39.62 44.37
CA ILE A 83 -0.39 -39.91 43.12
C ILE A 83 -0.01 -41.38 43.04
N GLU A 84 0.59 -41.95 44.09
CA GLU A 84 1.03 -43.35 44.09
C GLU A 84 -0.15 -44.34 44.10
N GLN A 85 -1.27 -43.98 44.73
CA GLN A 85 -2.53 -44.73 44.64
C GLN A 85 -3.04 -44.76 43.19
N GLU A 86 -3.03 -43.62 42.50
CA GLU A 86 -3.50 -43.53 41.12
C GLU A 86 -2.54 -44.20 40.12
N ILE A 87 -1.21 -44.11 40.32
CA ILE A 87 -0.24 -44.87 39.54
C ILE A 87 -0.50 -46.37 39.68
N SER A 88 -0.74 -46.88 40.90
CA SER A 88 -1.08 -48.28 41.13
C SER A 88 -2.39 -48.68 40.46
N ALA A 89 -3.42 -47.83 40.54
CA ALA A 89 -4.72 -48.07 39.92
C ALA A 89 -4.67 -48.09 38.39
N LYS A 90 -3.97 -47.11 37.78
CA LYS A 90 -3.84 -46.97 36.32
C LYS A 90 -2.71 -47.81 35.71
N LYS A 91 -1.79 -48.31 36.54
CA LYS A 91 -0.56 -49.01 36.13
C LYS A 91 0.26 -48.21 35.11
N SER A 92 0.24 -46.89 35.24
CA SER A 92 0.87 -45.97 34.30
C SER A 92 1.21 -44.64 34.98
N THR A 93 2.29 -44.02 34.52
CA THR A 93 2.70 -42.66 34.92
C THR A 93 2.38 -41.62 33.84
N GLU A 94 1.78 -42.00 32.71
CA GLU A 94 1.56 -41.10 31.58
C GLU A 94 0.61 -39.96 31.91
N TRP A 95 -0.47 -40.25 32.64
CA TRP A 95 -1.40 -39.23 33.13
C TRP A 95 -0.69 -38.18 33.99
N LEU A 96 0.33 -38.59 34.77
CA LEU A 96 1.11 -37.72 35.63
C LEU A 96 2.09 -36.88 34.81
N ARG A 97 2.65 -37.41 33.71
CA ARG A 97 3.47 -36.61 32.77
C ARG A 97 2.66 -35.45 32.20
N GLN A 98 1.49 -35.75 31.66
CA GLN A 98 0.58 -34.74 31.09
C GLN A 98 0.13 -33.71 32.13
N ALA A 99 -0.20 -34.16 33.35
CA ALA A 99 -0.59 -33.26 34.44
C ALA A 99 0.54 -32.32 34.86
N ILE A 100 1.78 -32.82 34.96
CA ILE A 100 2.96 -31.99 35.28
C ILE A 100 3.26 -31.02 34.14
N GLU A 101 3.24 -31.45 32.88
CA GLU A 101 3.46 -30.57 31.74
C GLU A 101 2.43 -29.43 31.68
N SER A 102 1.17 -29.74 31.99
CA SER A 102 0.09 -28.74 32.05
C SER A 102 0.33 -27.75 33.20
N PHE A 103 0.65 -28.26 34.39
CA PHE A 103 1.02 -27.44 35.54
C PHE A 103 2.19 -26.50 35.23
N VAL A 104 3.23 -27.00 34.54
CA VAL A 104 4.42 -26.21 34.19
C VAL A 104 4.07 -25.04 33.27
N LYS A 105 3.22 -25.26 32.25
CA LYS A 105 2.78 -24.21 31.32
C LYS A 105 1.97 -23.09 31.99
N GLU A 106 1.31 -23.39 33.12
CA GLU A 106 0.54 -22.41 33.89
C GLU A 106 1.44 -21.47 34.72
N GLN A 107 2.72 -21.78 34.91
CA GLN A 107 3.61 -20.96 35.74
C GLN A 107 4.29 -19.87 34.91
N ASP A 108 4.16 -18.60 35.32
CA ASP A 108 4.70 -17.43 34.59
C ASP A 108 6.20 -17.53 34.26
N GLN A 109 6.98 -18.11 35.17
CA GLN A 109 8.43 -18.29 35.01
C GLN A 109 8.81 -19.36 33.98
N TRP A 110 7.84 -20.17 33.56
CA TRP A 110 7.99 -21.29 32.63
C TRP A 110 7.10 -21.18 31.38
N ASN A 111 6.65 -19.97 31.06
CA ASN A 111 5.83 -19.68 29.88
C ASN A 111 6.17 -18.31 29.26
N THR A 112 5.40 -17.91 28.25
CA THR A 112 5.59 -16.67 27.48
C THR A 112 5.53 -15.38 28.31
N THR A 113 4.95 -15.39 29.52
CA THR A 113 4.90 -14.22 30.41
C THR A 113 6.30 -13.66 30.67
N THR A 114 7.30 -14.55 30.84
CA THR A 114 8.70 -14.14 31.05
C THR A 114 9.56 -14.19 29.78
N GLU A 115 8.94 -14.26 28.61
CA GLU A 115 9.63 -14.15 27.31
C GLU A 115 9.38 -12.81 26.61
N ASN A 116 8.60 -11.93 27.25
CA ASN A 116 8.23 -10.62 26.71
C ASN A 116 7.56 -10.74 25.32
N TYR A 117 6.54 -11.60 25.23
CA TYR A 117 5.77 -11.83 24.00
C TYR A 117 5.17 -10.52 23.46
N THR A 118 5.39 -10.23 22.17
CA THR A 118 4.72 -9.16 21.43
C THR A 118 4.85 -9.38 19.92
N LEU A 119 3.76 -9.13 19.18
CA LEU A 119 3.76 -9.17 17.71
C LEU A 119 4.28 -7.88 17.07
N ALA A 120 4.61 -6.86 17.87
CA ALA A 120 5.09 -5.58 17.37
C ALA A 120 6.54 -5.61 16.87
N ASP A 121 7.33 -6.61 17.30
CA ASP A 121 8.78 -6.65 17.03
C ASP A 121 9.29 -7.94 16.35
N HIS A 122 8.40 -8.90 16.05
CA HIS A 122 8.68 -10.15 15.34
C HIS A 122 7.36 -10.89 14.96
N LEU A 123 7.33 -11.62 13.84
CA LEU A 123 6.11 -12.30 13.32
C LEU A 123 5.52 -13.36 14.27
N GLN A 124 6.38 -14.02 15.05
CA GLN A 124 5.99 -15.08 16.02
C GLN A 124 6.12 -14.66 17.48
N GLY A 125 5.89 -13.38 17.79
CA GLY A 125 5.81 -12.88 19.16
C GLY A 125 7.14 -12.56 19.83
N GLY A 126 8.27 -12.78 19.16
CA GLY A 126 9.61 -12.42 19.61
C GLY A 126 10.69 -13.36 19.08
N ALA A 127 11.94 -12.90 19.10
CA ALA A 127 13.13 -13.70 18.78
C ALA A 127 14.08 -13.86 19.98
N LEU A 128 14.82 -14.95 20.00
CA LEU A 128 15.87 -15.29 20.94
C LEU A 128 17.19 -15.43 20.19
N LEU A 129 18.07 -14.44 20.34
CA LEU A 129 19.43 -14.46 19.82
C LEU A 129 20.30 -15.40 20.66
N TYR A 130 20.97 -16.36 20.02
CA TYR A 130 21.94 -17.22 20.68
C TYR A 130 23.27 -16.48 20.88
N VAL A 131 23.83 -16.60 22.07
CA VAL A 131 25.08 -15.91 22.47
C VAL A 131 26.07 -16.91 23.05
N ASN A 132 27.36 -16.66 22.83
CA ASN A 132 28.40 -17.57 23.30
C ASN A 132 28.53 -17.53 24.82
N ASN A 133 28.72 -18.71 25.44
CA ASN A 133 28.91 -18.82 26.87
C ASN A 133 29.67 -20.09 27.26
N ASP A 134 30.51 -20.01 28.30
CA ASP A 134 31.26 -21.16 28.83
C ASP A 134 30.37 -22.27 29.42
N LYS A 135 29.12 -21.93 29.77
CA LYS A 135 28.12 -22.91 30.27
C LYS A 135 27.48 -23.73 29.15
N THR A 136 27.51 -23.24 27.90
CA THR A 136 26.89 -23.89 26.74
C THR A 136 27.86 -23.96 25.56
N PRO A 137 29.08 -24.50 25.75
CA PRO A 137 30.14 -24.43 24.73
C PRO A 137 29.79 -25.16 23.42
N TRP A 138 28.87 -26.14 23.46
CA TRP A 138 28.37 -26.83 22.27
C TRP A 138 27.50 -25.94 21.36
N ALA A 139 26.97 -24.84 21.89
CA ALA A 139 26.13 -23.88 21.17
C ALA A 139 26.90 -22.61 20.74
N ASN A 140 28.21 -22.53 20.99
CA ASN A 140 29.01 -21.37 20.59
C ASN A 140 29.24 -21.35 19.07
N SER A 141 29.21 -20.15 18.48
CA SER A 141 29.57 -19.89 17.07
C SER A 141 30.58 -18.74 17.02
N ASP A 142 31.62 -18.86 16.20
CA ASP A 142 32.53 -17.75 15.89
C ASP A 142 31.92 -16.75 14.88
N TYR A 143 30.70 -17.03 14.42
CA TYR A 143 29.94 -16.27 13.42
C TYR A 143 28.67 -15.67 14.03
N ARG A 144 27.54 -15.65 13.33
CA ARG A 144 26.32 -14.87 13.61
C ARG A 144 26.43 -13.38 13.28
N LEU A 145 26.91 -13.10 12.06
CA LEU A 145 26.87 -11.75 11.51
C LEU A 145 25.45 -11.46 11.02
N LEU A 146 24.67 -10.74 11.83
CA LEU A 146 23.26 -10.46 11.54
C LEU A 146 23.08 -9.31 10.55
N ASN A 147 21.96 -9.33 9.84
CA ASN A 147 21.47 -8.34 8.88
C ASN A 147 22.46 -8.06 7.75
N ARG A 148 23.05 -9.11 7.17
CA ARG A 148 23.97 -9.02 6.01
C ARG A 148 23.23 -9.09 4.68
N THR A 149 22.12 -8.35 4.58
CA THR A 149 21.28 -8.20 3.38
C THR A 149 22.07 -7.64 2.19
N PRO A 150 21.53 -7.63 0.95
CA PRO A 150 22.19 -6.99 -0.19
C PRO A 150 22.58 -5.53 0.06
N SER A 151 21.77 -4.81 0.84
CA SER A 151 22.01 -3.40 1.21
C SER A 151 23.06 -3.22 2.33
N ASN A 152 23.41 -4.28 3.07
CA ASN A 152 24.32 -4.22 4.22
C ASN A 152 25.31 -5.40 4.29
N GLN A 153 25.66 -5.99 3.14
CA GLN A 153 26.41 -7.25 3.07
C GLN A 153 27.75 -7.20 3.82
N ASP A 154 28.53 -6.13 3.66
CA ASP A 154 29.84 -5.96 4.34
C ASP A 154 29.72 -5.37 5.76
N GLY A 155 28.50 -5.18 6.27
CA GLY A 155 28.21 -4.50 7.53
C GLY A 155 28.19 -2.97 7.44
N SER A 156 28.28 -2.41 6.24
CA SER A 156 28.05 -0.99 5.95
C SER A 156 26.89 -0.80 4.98
N LEU A 157 26.08 0.23 5.21
CA LEU A 157 24.95 0.56 4.34
C LEU A 157 25.49 0.97 2.95
N ASN A 158 25.16 0.17 1.94
CA ASN A 158 25.64 0.30 0.57
C ASN A 158 24.56 0.87 -0.37
N GLY A 159 24.97 1.73 -1.31
CA GLY A 159 24.10 2.21 -2.40
C GLY A 159 23.20 3.40 -2.03
N THR A 160 21.97 3.40 -2.55
CA THR A 160 20.94 4.43 -2.26
C THR A 160 20.12 4.10 -1.01
N GLY A 161 20.36 2.94 -0.39
CA GLY A 161 19.64 2.45 0.78
C GLY A 161 19.80 3.38 1.98
N ARG A 162 18.66 3.92 2.46
CA ARG A 162 18.60 4.65 3.74
C ARG A 162 18.42 3.71 4.94
N TYR A 163 18.19 2.42 4.69
CA TYR A 163 17.85 1.38 5.65
C TYR A 163 18.53 0.06 5.29
N LEU A 164 18.44 -0.94 6.18
CA LEU A 164 19.11 -2.24 6.04
C LEU A 164 18.53 -3.15 4.94
N GLY A 165 17.48 -2.76 4.20
CA GLY A 165 16.82 -3.60 3.18
C GLY A 165 15.93 -4.71 3.74
N GLY A 166 16.25 -5.24 4.93
CA GLY A 166 15.43 -6.20 5.66
C GLY A 166 15.98 -6.45 7.06
N TYR A 167 15.70 -7.63 7.62
CA TYR A 167 16.04 -8.02 9.00
C TYR A 167 16.31 -9.52 9.09
N GLU A 168 17.23 -9.95 9.95
CA GLU A 168 17.61 -11.37 10.03
C GLU A 168 16.45 -12.27 10.51
N PHE A 169 15.98 -12.09 11.76
CA PHE A 169 14.99 -13.00 12.36
C PHE A 169 13.60 -12.82 11.74
N LEU A 170 13.28 -13.72 10.80
CA LEU A 170 11.99 -13.82 10.12
C LEU A 170 11.06 -14.81 10.83
N LEU A 171 11.43 -16.10 10.85
CA LEU A 171 10.59 -17.19 11.35
C LEU A 171 11.42 -18.36 11.93
N ALA A 172 10.84 -19.11 12.88
CA ALA A 172 11.34 -20.38 13.42
C ALA A 172 12.80 -20.33 13.91
N ASN A 173 13.61 -21.38 13.63
CA ASN A 173 15.04 -21.38 13.92
C ASN A 173 15.79 -20.77 12.74
N ASP A 174 16.41 -19.64 12.99
CA ASP A 174 17.12 -18.82 12.01
C ASP A 174 18.55 -19.36 11.81
N VAL A 175 18.87 -19.72 10.57
CA VAL A 175 20.12 -20.36 10.17
C VAL A 175 21.23 -19.31 10.06
N ASP A 176 22.38 -19.58 10.69
CA ASP A 176 23.57 -18.71 10.63
C ASP A 176 24.25 -18.80 9.25
N ASN A 177 23.68 -18.12 8.25
CA ASN A 177 24.16 -18.09 6.86
C ASN A 177 25.46 -17.29 6.69
N SER A 178 25.95 -16.63 7.75
CA SER A 178 27.27 -16.01 7.81
C SER A 178 28.39 -17.00 8.14
N ASN A 179 28.06 -18.23 8.54
CA ASN A 179 29.04 -19.25 8.87
C ASN A 179 29.55 -19.96 7.60
N PRO A 180 30.86 -19.97 7.29
CA PRO A 180 31.41 -20.63 6.10
C PRO A 180 31.08 -22.12 5.96
N VAL A 181 30.89 -22.84 7.07
CA VAL A 181 30.44 -24.25 7.06
C VAL A 181 28.99 -24.35 6.61
N VAL A 182 28.15 -23.43 7.07
CA VAL A 182 26.74 -23.35 6.66
C VAL A 182 26.66 -22.93 5.19
N GLN A 183 27.44 -21.95 4.74
CA GLN A 183 27.52 -21.53 3.33
C GLN A 183 27.94 -22.68 2.39
N ALA A 184 28.92 -23.50 2.80
CA ALA A 184 29.28 -24.71 2.06
C ALA A 184 28.11 -25.70 2.01
N GLU A 185 27.45 -25.93 3.14
CA GLU A 185 26.27 -26.79 3.17
C GLU A 185 25.10 -26.24 2.33
N GLN A 186 24.93 -24.92 2.24
CA GLN A 186 23.96 -24.27 1.34
C GLN A 186 24.30 -24.56 -0.14
N LEU A 187 25.57 -24.49 -0.52
CA LEU A 187 26.04 -24.93 -1.84
C LEU A 187 25.69 -26.41 -2.11
N ASN A 188 25.85 -27.28 -1.10
CA ASN A 188 25.48 -28.70 -1.19
C ASN A 188 23.97 -28.87 -1.47
N GLN A 189 23.13 -28.10 -0.79
CA GLN A 189 21.68 -28.15 -0.99
C GLN A 189 21.27 -27.63 -2.38
N ILE A 190 21.85 -26.53 -2.86
CA ILE A 190 21.60 -26.03 -4.22
C ILE A 190 21.94 -27.13 -5.23
N HIS A 191 23.11 -27.75 -5.11
CA HIS A 191 23.51 -28.86 -5.98
C HIS A 191 22.51 -30.01 -5.94
N TYR A 192 22.04 -30.38 -4.74
CA TYR A 192 21.04 -31.42 -4.56
C TYR A 192 19.71 -31.09 -5.27
N LEU A 193 19.20 -29.86 -5.14
CA LEU A 193 17.94 -29.45 -5.79
C LEU A 193 18.05 -29.53 -7.32
N VAL A 194 19.05 -28.91 -7.93
CA VAL A 194 19.20 -28.93 -9.40
C VAL A 194 19.69 -30.26 -9.97
N ASN A 195 20.00 -31.24 -9.13
CA ASN A 195 20.32 -32.61 -9.53
C ASN A 195 19.42 -33.65 -8.85
N TRP A 196 18.25 -33.24 -8.35
CA TRP A 196 17.43 -34.06 -7.48
C TRP A 196 17.02 -35.39 -8.14
N GLY A 197 16.50 -35.35 -9.38
CA GLY A 197 16.13 -36.56 -10.11
C GLY A 197 17.31 -37.49 -10.35
N SER A 198 18.48 -36.94 -10.62
CA SER A 198 19.72 -37.72 -10.80
C SER A 198 20.15 -38.41 -9.50
N ILE A 199 20.09 -37.69 -8.39
CA ILE A 199 20.55 -38.17 -7.07
C ILE A 199 19.56 -39.18 -6.47
N VAL A 200 18.27 -38.84 -6.46
CA VAL A 200 17.24 -39.60 -5.74
C VAL A 200 16.62 -40.69 -6.63
N MET A 201 16.43 -40.40 -7.92
CA MET A 201 15.72 -41.28 -8.84
C MET A 201 16.64 -41.96 -9.86
N GLY A 202 17.90 -41.54 -9.97
CA GLY A 202 18.80 -41.98 -11.05
C GLY A 202 18.34 -41.50 -12.44
N ASP A 203 17.54 -40.44 -12.51
CA ASP A 203 16.90 -39.94 -13.73
C ASP A 203 17.22 -38.44 -13.93
N LYS A 204 18.16 -38.16 -14.84
CA LYS A 204 18.60 -36.80 -15.16
C LYS A 204 17.55 -35.94 -15.85
N ASP A 205 16.53 -36.57 -16.46
CA ASP A 205 15.45 -35.85 -17.14
C ASP A 205 14.39 -35.37 -16.12
N ALA A 206 14.60 -35.62 -14.82
CA ALA A 206 13.78 -35.20 -13.70
C ALA A 206 14.54 -34.28 -12.71
N ASN A 207 15.46 -33.47 -13.21
CA ASN A 207 16.16 -32.44 -12.42
C ASN A 207 15.43 -31.10 -12.48
N PHE A 208 15.61 -30.23 -11.50
CA PHE A 208 15.23 -28.82 -11.64
C PHE A 208 16.28 -28.06 -12.47
N ASP A 209 15.87 -27.00 -13.16
CA ASP A 209 16.74 -26.21 -14.03
C ASP A 209 17.22 -24.91 -13.37
N GLY A 210 16.37 -24.29 -12.56
CA GLY A 210 16.62 -23.02 -11.87
C GLY A 210 16.13 -23.03 -10.43
N ILE A 211 16.35 -21.93 -9.72
CA ILE A 211 15.88 -21.74 -8.34
C ILE A 211 15.19 -20.40 -8.12
N ARG A 212 14.23 -20.38 -7.21
CA ARG A 212 13.78 -19.16 -6.53
C ARG A 212 14.58 -19.06 -5.22
N VAL A 213 15.22 -17.92 -4.99
CA VAL A 213 15.86 -17.63 -3.70
C VAL A 213 14.83 -16.94 -2.82
N ASP A 214 14.36 -17.65 -1.80
CA ASP A 214 13.43 -17.15 -0.79
C ASP A 214 14.12 -16.19 0.20
N ALA A 215 13.36 -15.21 0.69
CA ALA A 215 13.73 -14.35 1.83
C ALA A 215 15.12 -13.68 1.69
N VAL A 216 15.42 -13.13 0.51
CA VAL A 216 16.73 -12.53 0.18
C VAL A 216 17.16 -11.46 1.20
N ASP A 217 16.20 -10.70 1.69
CA ASP A 217 16.41 -9.60 2.64
C ASP A 217 16.49 -10.05 4.11
N ASN A 218 16.43 -11.36 4.37
CA ASN A 218 16.47 -11.96 5.70
C ASN A 218 17.72 -12.81 5.95
N VAL A 219 18.50 -13.09 4.90
CA VAL A 219 19.70 -13.92 4.97
C VAL A 219 20.97 -13.13 4.64
N ASP A 220 22.13 -13.76 4.90
CA ASP A 220 23.41 -13.27 4.42
C ASP A 220 23.48 -13.29 2.88
N ALA A 221 23.64 -12.13 2.26
CA ALA A 221 23.72 -11.96 0.80
C ALA A 221 24.95 -12.63 0.16
N ASP A 222 25.90 -13.15 0.94
CA ASP A 222 26.92 -14.09 0.45
C ASP A 222 26.30 -15.33 -0.22
N LEU A 223 25.09 -15.75 0.18
CA LEU A 223 24.36 -16.81 -0.49
C LEU A 223 24.07 -16.52 -1.97
N LEU A 224 23.85 -15.26 -2.34
CA LEU A 224 23.69 -14.86 -3.74
C LEU A 224 24.98 -15.04 -4.55
N GLN A 225 26.14 -14.86 -3.90
CA GLN A 225 27.45 -15.12 -4.51
C GLN A 225 27.68 -16.63 -4.69
N VAL A 226 27.39 -17.42 -3.65
CA VAL A 226 27.51 -18.90 -3.69
C VAL A 226 26.66 -19.46 -4.83
N TYR A 227 25.40 -19.07 -4.89
CA TYR A 227 24.48 -19.45 -5.95
C TYR A 227 24.99 -19.05 -7.34
N THR A 228 25.36 -17.78 -7.50
CA THR A 228 25.81 -17.22 -8.79
C THR A 228 27.05 -17.95 -9.30
N ASN A 229 28.04 -18.17 -8.43
CA ASN A 229 29.29 -18.82 -8.81
C ASN A 229 29.04 -20.29 -9.17
N TYR A 230 28.19 -20.99 -8.42
CA TYR A 230 27.82 -22.37 -8.75
C TYR A 230 27.15 -22.49 -10.11
N PHE A 231 26.16 -21.65 -10.44
CA PHE A 231 25.47 -21.70 -11.73
C PHE A 231 26.39 -21.36 -12.90
N ARG A 232 27.32 -20.42 -12.72
CA ARG A 232 28.38 -20.14 -13.71
C ARG A 232 29.29 -21.34 -13.93
N ALA A 233 29.70 -22.01 -12.87
CA ALA A 233 30.59 -23.17 -12.95
C ALA A 233 29.89 -24.41 -13.53
N ALA A 234 28.67 -24.70 -13.09
CA ALA A 234 27.94 -25.92 -13.42
C ALA A 234 27.24 -25.86 -14.77
N PHE A 235 26.69 -24.70 -15.13
CA PHE A 235 25.83 -24.55 -16.31
C PHE A 235 26.37 -23.53 -17.32
N GLY A 236 27.44 -22.79 -16.97
CA GLY A 236 28.03 -21.81 -17.88
C GLY A 236 27.06 -20.70 -18.25
N VAL A 237 26.21 -20.25 -17.32
CA VAL A 237 25.22 -19.20 -17.55
C VAL A 237 25.85 -17.86 -17.96
N ASP A 238 27.12 -17.61 -17.61
CA ASP A 238 27.89 -16.43 -18.04
C ASP A 238 28.57 -16.60 -19.41
N LYS A 239 28.42 -17.76 -20.07
CA LYS A 239 29.09 -18.08 -21.34
C LYS A 239 28.23 -17.78 -22.56
N SER A 240 26.91 -17.88 -22.43
CA SER A 240 25.97 -17.51 -23.48
C SER A 240 24.61 -17.17 -22.91
N GLU A 241 23.88 -16.33 -23.63
CA GLU A 241 22.47 -16.06 -23.32
C GLU A 241 21.62 -17.34 -23.36
N ALA A 242 21.90 -18.25 -24.29
CA ALA A 242 21.21 -19.54 -24.38
C ALA A 242 21.37 -20.37 -23.09
N ASN A 243 22.57 -20.39 -22.50
CA ASN A 243 22.81 -21.07 -21.23
C ASN A 243 22.10 -20.37 -20.07
N ALA A 244 22.16 -19.03 -19.98
CA ALA A 244 21.45 -18.29 -18.95
C ALA A 244 19.93 -18.54 -19.01
N LEU A 245 19.34 -18.45 -20.20
CA LEU A 245 17.90 -18.65 -20.40
C LEU A 245 17.46 -20.12 -20.28
N ALA A 246 18.38 -21.09 -20.26
CA ALA A 246 18.08 -22.48 -19.96
C ALA A 246 18.01 -22.78 -18.46
N HIS A 247 18.44 -21.84 -17.62
CA HIS A 247 18.53 -21.96 -16.16
C HIS A 247 18.00 -20.69 -15.49
N ILE A 248 16.77 -20.29 -15.84
CA ILE A 248 16.15 -19.08 -15.29
C ILE A 248 15.90 -19.27 -13.80
N SER A 249 16.49 -18.38 -13.01
CA SER A 249 16.29 -18.27 -11.58
C SER A 249 15.80 -16.87 -11.22
N ILE A 250 15.15 -16.75 -10.06
CA ILE A 250 14.56 -15.50 -9.59
C ILE A 250 14.89 -15.23 -8.12
N LEU A 251 14.87 -13.96 -7.74
CA LEU A 251 15.12 -13.49 -6.39
C LEU A 251 13.85 -12.89 -5.80
N GLU A 252 13.46 -13.35 -4.62
CA GLU A 252 12.47 -12.67 -3.78
C GLU A 252 13.09 -11.44 -3.09
N ALA A 253 13.49 -10.46 -3.89
CA ALA A 253 14.23 -9.27 -3.47
C ALA A 253 13.28 -8.07 -3.31
N TRP A 254 12.81 -7.82 -2.08
CA TRP A 254 11.76 -6.83 -1.82
C TRP A 254 12.32 -5.41 -1.71
N ASP A 255 13.58 -5.23 -1.33
CA ASP A 255 14.15 -3.89 -1.22
C ASP A 255 14.39 -3.27 -2.61
N LEU A 256 14.17 -1.95 -2.71
CA LEU A 256 14.34 -1.23 -3.97
C LEU A 256 15.80 -1.19 -4.44
N ASN A 257 16.77 -1.32 -3.52
CA ASN A 257 18.20 -1.34 -3.81
C ASN A 257 18.69 -2.70 -4.33
N ASP A 258 17.92 -3.78 -4.16
CA ASP A 258 18.35 -5.13 -4.53
C ASP A 258 18.60 -5.29 -6.02
N ASN A 259 17.82 -4.59 -6.86
CA ASN A 259 18.08 -4.55 -8.29
C ASN A 259 19.45 -3.92 -8.59
N ALA A 260 19.79 -2.81 -7.95
CA ALA A 260 21.08 -2.15 -8.12
C ALA A 260 22.24 -3.03 -7.62
N TYR A 261 22.05 -3.71 -6.49
CA TYR A 261 23.00 -4.72 -5.99
C TYR A 261 23.19 -5.85 -7.01
N ASN A 262 22.10 -6.48 -7.45
CA ASN A 262 22.15 -7.61 -8.38
C ASN A 262 22.82 -7.22 -9.71
N GLN A 263 22.53 -6.03 -10.22
CA GLN A 263 23.17 -5.49 -11.43
C GLN A 263 24.68 -5.24 -11.24
N LYS A 264 25.07 -4.66 -10.11
CA LYS A 264 26.47 -4.38 -9.75
C LYS A 264 27.28 -5.67 -9.68
N HIS A 265 26.72 -6.72 -9.09
CA HIS A 265 27.38 -8.01 -8.87
C HIS A 265 27.22 -9.01 -10.04
N ASP A 266 26.44 -8.66 -11.08
CA ASP A 266 26.11 -9.54 -12.20
C ASP A 266 25.55 -10.89 -11.69
N GLY A 267 24.56 -10.83 -10.80
CA GLY A 267 23.97 -12.05 -10.23
C GLY A 267 23.31 -12.92 -11.29
N ALA A 268 23.34 -14.23 -11.08
CA ALA A 268 22.79 -15.21 -12.02
C ALA A 268 21.28 -15.45 -11.84
N ALA A 269 20.53 -14.48 -11.32
CA ALA A 269 19.08 -14.56 -11.16
C ALA A 269 18.42 -13.22 -11.47
N LEU A 270 17.14 -13.25 -11.84
CA LEU A 270 16.35 -12.06 -12.09
C LEU A 270 15.78 -11.53 -10.76
N ALA A 271 16.07 -10.26 -10.44
CA ALA A 271 15.41 -9.56 -9.34
C ALA A 271 14.05 -8.99 -9.81
N MET A 272 13.11 -8.81 -8.87
CA MET A 272 11.78 -8.31 -9.18
C MET A 272 11.77 -6.80 -9.45
N ASP A 273 10.96 -6.32 -10.39
CA ASP A 273 10.71 -4.88 -10.58
C ASP A 273 9.66 -4.38 -9.56
N ASN A 274 10.12 -4.18 -8.33
CA ASN A 274 9.24 -3.76 -7.24
C ASN A 274 8.63 -2.35 -7.46
N ASN A 275 9.33 -1.47 -8.17
CA ASN A 275 8.80 -0.14 -8.52
C ASN A 275 7.54 -0.26 -9.38
N LEU A 276 7.59 -1.10 -10.43
CA LEU A 276 6.43 -1.32 -11.29
C LEU A 276 5.29 -2.02 -10.54
N ARG A 277 5.61 -2.94 -9.62
CA ARG A 277 4.58 -3.57 -8.78
C ARG A 277 3.81 -2.53 -7.96
N TYR A 278 4.51 -1.60 -7.29
CA TYR A 278 3.85 -0.52 -6.55
C TYR A 278 3.02 0.38 -7.47
N ALA A 279 3.50 0.67 -8.68
CA ALA A 279 2.75 1.45 -9.66
C ALA A 279 1.45 0.72 -10.10
N ILE A 280 1.50 -0.60 -10.31
CA ILE A 280 0.32 -1.44 -10.61
C ILE A 280 -0.67 -1.40 -9.46
N MET A 281 -0.21 -1.63 -8.23
CA MET A 281 -1.05 -1.57 -7.03
C MET A 281 -1.70 -0.19 -6.89
N GLY A 282 -0.93 0.87 -7.13
CA GLY A 282 -1.40 2.23 -7.06
C GLY A 282 -2.45 2.54 -8.12
N ALA A 283 -2.09 2.39 -9.40
CA ALA A 283 -2.89 2.87 -10.51
C ALA A 283 -4.05 1.95 -10.87
N LEU A 284 -3.94 0.62 -10.65
CA LEU A 284 -4.95 -0.34 -11.09
C LEU A 284 -5.79 -0.91 -9.95
N TYR A 285 -5.24 -1.09 -8.74
CA TYR A 285 -5.94 -1.82 -7.66
C TYR A 285 -6.78 -0.93 -6.74
N GLY A 286 -6.48 0.37 -6.60
CA GLY A 286 -7.41 1.28 -5.90
C GLY A 286 -6.92 2.61 -5.32
N SER A 287 -5.71 3.10 -5.60
CA SER A 287 -5.18 4.31 -4.92
C SER A 287 -5.47 5.65 -5.63
N GLY A 288 -6.04 5.65 -6.83
CA GLY A 288 -6.22 6.87 -7.63
C GLY A 288 -4.91 7.45 -8.19
N SER A 289 -3.81 6.70 -8.13
CA SER A 289 -2.55 7.05 -8.78
C SER A 289 -2.72 7.16 -10.31
N SER A 290 -1.84 7.96 -10.93
CA SER A 290 -1.89 8.19 -12.37
C SER A 290 -1.47 6.94 -13.14
N LEU A 291 -2.10 6.69 -14.29
CA LEU A 291 -1.66 5.67 -15.23
C LEU A 291 -0.26 5.98 -15.80
N LYS A 292 0.24 7.21 -15.65
CA LYS A 292 1.60 7.60 -16.08
C LYS A 292 2.67 6.89 -15.25
N ASP A 293 2.36 6.53 -14.00
CA ASP A 293 3.31 5.82 -13.13
C ASP A 293 3.62 4.42 -13.70
N LEU A 294 2.68 3.80 -14.40
CA LEU A 294 2.87 2.52 -15.10
C LEU A 294 3.89 2.60 -16.26
N ILE A 295 4.24 3.82 -16.71
CA ILE A 295 5.21 4.06 -17.78
C ILE A 295 6.61 4.27 -17.22
N THR A 296 6.71 5.02 -16.13
CA THR A 296 7.97 5.64 -15.66
C THR A 296 8.46 5.13 -14.30
N SER A 297 7.58 4.57 -13.48
CA SER A 297 7.94 3.97 -12.18
C SER A 297 8.28 2.50 -12.36
N SER A 298 9.32 2.21 -13.13
CA SER A 298 9.81 0.86 -13.47
C SER A 298 11.32 0.93 -13.70
N LEU A 299 12.00 -0.21 -13.70
CA LEU A 299 13.40 -0.29 -14.15
C LEU A 299 13.58 0.07 -15.64
N THR A 300 12.47 0.08 -16.41
CA THR A 300 12.46 0.41 -17.84
C THR A 300 11.42 1.51 -18.10
N ASP A 301 11.87 2.67 -18.60
CA ASP A 301 10.97 3.72 -19.11
C ASP A 301 10.41 3.29 -20.47
N ARG A 302 9.09 3.16 -20.55
CA ARG A 302 8.40 2.67 -21.75
C ARG A 302 7.69 3.75 -22.56
N THR A 303 8.00 5.03 -22.31
CA THR A 303 7.43 6.14 -23.08
C THR A 303 7.70 5.95 -24.58
N ASN A 304 8.97 5.67 -24.94
CA ASN A 304 9.41 5.30 -26.28
C ASN A 304 10.65 4.40 -26.20
N ASN A 305 10.46 3.12 -25.86
CA ASN A 305 11.53 2.14 -25.86
C ASN A 305 11.74 1.58 -27.27
N SER A 306 12.88 1.91 -27.87
CA SER A 306 13.19 1.64 -29.29
C SER A 306 14.42 0.76 -29.50
N LYS A 307 14.95 0.15 -28.44
CA LYS A 307 16.14 -0.71 -28.55
C LYS A 307 16.19 -1.69 -27.38
N TYR A 308 16.68 -2.90 -27.66
CA TYR A 308 17.02 -3.87 -26.62
C TYR A 308 18.41 -3.62 -26.00
N GLY A 309 18.53 -3.95 -24.71
CA GLY A 309 19.78 -4.06 -23.96
C GLY A 309 20.23 -2.77 -23.28
N ASP A 310 19.37 -1.75 -23.18
CA ASP A 310 19.68 -0.51 -22.46
C ASP A 310 19.15 -0.47 -21.02
N THR A 311 18.32 -1.44 -20.62
CA THR A 311 17.79 -1.56 -19.26
C THR A 311 18.20 -2.86 -18.55
N GLN A 312 17.82 -2.97 -17.28
CA GLN A 312 18.15 -4.11 -16.43
C GLN A 312 17.19 -5.27 -16.64
N ALA A 313 17.72 -6.48 -16.84
CA ALA A 313 16.93 -7.71 -16.84
C ALA A 313 16.26 -7.94 -15.48
N ASN A 314 14.96 -8.21 -15.50
CA ASN A 314 14.14 -8.34 -14.30
C ASN A 314 12.93 -9.24 -14.56
N TYR A 315 12.19 -9.56 -13.49
CA TYR A 315 10.84 -10.14 -13.61
C TYR A 315 9.78 -9.29 -12.90
N ILE A 316 8.51 -9.44 -13.28
CA ILE A 316 7.37 -8.76 -12.65
C ILE A 316 6.18 -9.70 -12.51
N PHE A 317 5.34 -9.43 -11.53
CA PHE A 317 4.07 -10.13 -11.31
C PHE A 317 2.97 -9.15 -10.92
N ALA A 318 1.72 -9.58 -11.11
CA ALA A 318 0.53 -8.85 -10.64
C ALA A 318 0.22 -9.15 -9.17
N ARG A 319 0.30 -10.43 -8.79
CA ARG A 319 0.16 -10.99 -7.44
C ARG A 319 1.14 -12.16 -7.29
N ALA A 320 1.30 -12.66 -6.07
CA ALA A 320 2.10 -13.84 -5.76
C ALA A 320 1.41 -14.67 -4.66
N HIS A 321 1.95 -15.86 -4.35
CA HIS A 321 1.39 -16.74 -3.32
C HIS A 321 1.32 -16.11 -1.91
N ASP A 322 2.21 -15.17 -1.63
CA ASP A 322 2.41 -14.41 -0.39
C ASP A 322 1.82 -12.98 -0.49
N ASN A 323 1.95 -12.33 -1.64
CA ASN A 323 1.57 -10.94 -1.85
C ASN A 323 0.12 -10.77 -2.33
N LEU A 324 -0.64 -9.95 -1.59
CA LEU A 324 -2.07 -9.68 -1.87
C LEU A 324 -2.95 -10.94 -1.81
N VAL A 325 -2.55 -11.92 -1.00
CA VAL A 325 -3.37 -13.11 -0.65
C VAL A 325 -3.36 -13.31 0.86
N GLN A 326 -2.17 -13.61 1.42
CA GLN A 326 -2.01 -13.86 2.85
C GLN A 326 -2.47 -12.68 3.71
N ASP A 327 -2.08 -11.46 3.37
CA ASP A 327 -2.51 -10.25 4.07
C ASP A 327 -4.02 -10.05 4.05
N ILE A 328 -4.67 -10.37 2.92
CA ILE A 328 -6.12 -10.21 2.77
C ILE A 328 -6.85 -11.23 3.65
N ILE A 329 -6.38 -12.48 3.69
CA ILE A 329 -6.95 -13.52 4.55
C ILE A 329 -6.76 -13.16 6.03
N ARG A 330 -5.55 -12.74 6.42
CA ARG A 330 -5.25 -12.23 7.77
C ARG A 330 -6.22 -11.11 8.17
N ASP A 331 -6.38 -10.13 7.29
CA ASP A 331 -7.25 -8.97 7.50
C ASP A 331 -8.73 -9.37 7.66
N ILE A 332 -9.23 -10.30 6.83
CA ILE A 332 -10.59 -10.83 6.95
C ILE A 332 -10.77 -11.50 8.30
N VAL A 333 -9.82 -12.32 8.74
CA VAL A 333 -9.90 -12.99 10.05
C VAL A 333 -9.96 -11.98 11.17
N GLN A 334 -9.04 -11.02 11.21
CA GLN A 334 -8.97 -10.04 12.29
C GLN A 334 -10.19 -9.11 12.31
N LYS A 335 -10.70 -8.69 11.15
CA LYS A 335 -11.78 -7.69 11.07
C LYS A 335 -13.18 -8.30 11.19
N GLU A 336 -13.40 -9.51 10.68
CA GLU A 336 -14.75 -10.08 10.54
C GLU A 336 -15.00 -11.34 11.37
N ILE A 337 -13.94 -12.06 11.77
CA ILE A 337 -14.08 -13.41 12.35
C ILE A 337 -13.64 -13.43 13.81
N ASN A 338 -12.39 -13.03 14.09
CA ASN A 338 -11.79 -13.05 15.40
C ASN A 338 -10.81 -11.87 15.60
N PRO A 339 -11.26 -10.76 16.22
CA PRO A 339 -10.41 -9.59 16.49
C PRO A 339 -9.25 -9.83 17.47
N LYS A 340 -9.20 -10.99 18.12
CA LYS A 340 -8.10 -11.37 19.01
C LYS A 340 -7.07 -12.29 18.33
N SER A 341 -7.33 -12.71 17.09
CA SER A 341 -6.40 -13.53 16.32
C SER A 341 -5.18 -12.70 15.91
N ASP A 342 -4.00 -13.32 15.93
CA ASP A 342 -2.82 -12.77 15.27
C ASP A 342 -2.96 -12.77 13.73
N GLY A 343 -3.96 -13.50 13.22
CA GLY A 343 -4.25 -13.68 11.81
C GLY A 343 -3.25 -14.55 11.05
N TYR A 344 -2.34 -15.27 11.73
CA TYR A 344 -1.39 -16.21 11.13
C TYR A 344 -1.51 -17.62 11.72
N THR A 345 -1.85 -17.77 13.00
CA THR A 345 -2.07 -19.06 13.67
C THR A 345 -3.55 -19.45 13.69
N MET A 346 -4.23 -19.26 12.56
CA MET A 346 -5.67 -19.46 12.43
C MET A 346 -6.08 -20.92 12.65
N THR A 347 -7.27 -21.12 13.19
CA THR A 347 -7.95 -22.42 13.15
C THR A 347 -8.46 -22.74 11.75
N ASP A 348 -8.63 -24.02 11.44
CA ASP A 348 -9.15 -24.44 10.12
C ASP A 348 -10.56 -23.88 9.85
N ALA A 349 -11.36 -23.66 10.91
CA ALA A 349 -12.68 -23.05 10.82
C ALA A 349 -12.62 -21.55 10.48
N GLU A 350 -11.69 -20.81 11.09
CA GLU A 350 -11.44 -19.40 10.76
C GLU A 350 -10.93 -19.26 9.32
N LEU A 351 -9.98 -20.08 8.91
CA LEU A 351 -9.42 -20.07 7.55
C LEU A 351 -10.50 -20.37 6.50
N LYS A 352 -11.30 -21.42 6.72
CA LYS A 352 -12.43 -21.75 5.84
C LYS A 352 -13.41 -20.58 5.72
N ARG A 353 -13.79 -19.98 6.85
CA ARG A 353 -14.72 -18.85 6.87
C ARG A 353 -14.12 -17.61 6.18
N ALA A 354 -12.83 -17.37 6.31
CA ALA A 354 -12.13 -16.29 5.62
C ALA A 354 -12.19 -16.49 4.10
N PHE A 355 -11.97 -17.72 3.61
CA PHE A 355 -12.08 -18.02 2.19
C PHE A 355 -13.49 -17.96 1.62
N GLU A 356 -14.52 -18.26 2.40
CA GLU A 356 -15.90 -18.01 2.00
C GLU A 356 -16.11 -16.52 1.69
N ILE A 357 -15.66 -15.64 2.60
CA ILE A 357 -15.74 -14.18 2.44
C ILE A 357 -14.89 -13.70 1.26
N TYR A 358 -13.64 -14.17 1.17
CA TYR A 358 -12.71 -13.82 0.10
C TYR A 358 -13.25 -14.19 -1.29
N ASN A 359 -13.74 -15.42 -1.47
CA ASN A 359 -14.26 -15.89 -2.75
C ASN A 359 -15.59 -15.23 -3.12
N GLU A 360 -16.46 -14.92 -2.14
CA GLU A 360 -17.66 -14.12 -2.38
C GLU A 360 -17.31 -12.70 -2.81
N ASP A 361 -16.30 -12.09 -2.18
CA ASP A 361 -15.83 -10.74 -2.52
C ASP A 361 -15.19 -10.69 -3.91
N MET A 362 -14.38 -11.70 -4.27
CA MET A 362 -13.76 -11.82 -5.60
C MET A 362 -14.80 -11.77 -6.73
N LYS A 363 -16.01 -12.26 -6.49
CA LYS A 363 -17.11 -12.29 -7.48
C LYS A 363 -17.91 -10.98 -7.56
N LYS A 364 -17.58 -9.97 -6.76
CA LYS A 364 -18.27 -8.66 -6.78
C LYS A 364 -17.53 -7.67 -7.68
N ALA A 365 -18.30 -6.78 -8.28
CA ALA A 365 -17.80 -5.57 -8.94
C ALA A 365 -17.40 -4.47 -7.93
N GLU A 366 -18.00 -4.53 -6.74
CA GLU A 366 -17.62 -3.72 -5.58
C GLU A 366 -16.93 -4.61 -4.56
N LYS A 367 -15.60 -4.65 -4.65
CA LYS A 367 -14.76 -5.48 -3.80
C LYS A 367 -14.43 -4.73 -2.51
N ARG A 368 -14.58 -5.41 -1.38
CA ARG A 368 -14.22 -4.92 -0.04
C ARG A 368 -12.78 -5.31 0.34
N TYR A 369 -12.33 -6.46 -0.14
CA TYR A 369 -11.05 -7.07 0.24
C TYR A 369 -10.18 -7.40 -0.96
N THR A 370 -10.77 -8.06 -1.96
CA THR A 370 -10.09 -8.50 -3.17
C THR A 370 -9.80 -7.33 -4.12
N ILE A 371 -8.86 -7.52 -5.03
CA ILE A 371 -8.33 -6.43 -5.85
C ILE A 371 -9.05 -6.25 -7.18
N ASN A 372 -9.11 -5.02 -7.68
CA ASN A 372 -9.71 -4.68 -8.98
C ASN A 372 -8.70 -4.85 -10.13
N ASN A 373 -9.18 -4.89 -11.37
CA ASN A 373 -8.33 -4.72 -12.57
C ASN A 373 -7.17 -5.73 -12.76
N ILE A 374 -7.28 -6.95 -12.24
CA ILE A 374 -6.29 -8.03 -12.48
C ILE A 374 -6.03 -8.25 -13.99
N PRO A 375 -7.05 -8.39 -14.85
CA PRO A 375 -6.84 -8.53 -16.30
C PRO A 375 -6.09 -7.35 -16.94
N ALA A 376 -6.31 -6.12 -16.46
CA ALA A 376 -5.61 -4.95 -16.99
C ALA A 376 -4.13 -4.96 -16.59
N ALA A 377 -3.81 -5.40 -15.38
CA ALA A 377 -2.42 -5.60 -14.95
C ALA A 377 -1.72 -6.64 -15.85
N TYR A 378 -2.36 -7.79 -16.10
CA TYR A 378 -1.81 -8.81 -17.00
C TYR A 378 -1.69 -8.34 -18.46
N ALA A 379 -2.67 -7.60 -18.99
CA ALA A 379 -2.59 -7.04 -20.34
C ALA A 379 -1.38 -6.10 -20.50
N LEU A 380 -1.05 -5.33 -19.45
CA LEU A 380 0.15 -4.50 -19.43
C LEU A 380 1.43 -5.33 -19.36
N ILE A 381 1.60 -6.14 -18.31
CA ILE A 381 2.89 -6.80 -18.05
C ILE A 381 3.22 -7.89 -19.07
N LEU A 382 2.23 -8.59 -19.62
CA LEU A 382 2.45 -9.57 -20.70
C LEU A 382 2.84 -8.91 -22.02
N GLN A 383 2.58 -7.62 -22.20
CA GLN A 383 2.96 -6.86 -23.38
C GLN A 383 4.28 -6.09 -23.20
N ASN A 384 4.71 -5.81 -21.98
CA ASN A 384 5.90 -5.00 -21.72
C ASN A 384 7.17 -5.58 -22.37
N MET A 385 7.98 -4.67 -22.91
CA MET A 385 9.31 -4.93 -23.44
C MET A 385 10.34 -4.93 -22.29
N GLU A 386 11.41 -5.69 -22.47
CA GLU A 386 12.59 -5.81 -21.58
C GLU A 386 12.29 -6.38 -20.19
N GLN A 387 11.43 -7.38 -20.10
CA GLN A 387 10.95 -7.91 -18.84
C GLN A 387 10.38 -9.32 -18.96
N VAL A 388 10.64 -10.16 -17.95
CA VAL A 388 10.00 -11.48 -17.81
C VAL A 388 8.72 -11.34 -16.97
N THR A 389 7.58 -11.77 -17.49
CA THR A 389 6.35 -11.83 -16.71
C THR A 389 6.27 -13.13 -15.93
N ARG A 390 5.94 -13.05 -14.65
CA ARG A 390 5.49 -14.17 -13.83
C ARG A 390 3.97 -14.10 -13.64
N VAL A 391 3.29 -15.19 -13.98
CA VAL A 391 1.84 -15.35 -13.82
C VAL A 391 1.57 -16.19 -12.59
N TYR A 392 0.66 -15.71 -11.73
CA TYR A 392 0.28 -16.39 -10.50
C TYR A 392 -0.89 -17.36 -10.71
N TYR A 393 -0.78 -18.55 -10.12
CA TYR A 393 -1.84 -19.57 -10.14
C TYR A 393 -3.19 -19.05 -9.66
N GLY A 394 -3.24 -18.29 -8.56
CA GLY A 394 -4.48 -17.79 -7.96
C GLY A 394 -5.14 -16.64 -8.73
N ASP A 395 -4.55 -16.21 -9.85
CA ASP A 395 -5.21 -15.35 -10.84
C ASP A 395 -5.89 -16.14 -11.96
N LEU A 396 -5.49 -17.40 -12.18
CA LEU A 396 -6.15 -18.31 -13.12
C LEU A 396 -7.19 -19.19 -12.43
N TYR A 397 -6.90 -19.65 -11.22
CA TYR A 397 -7.75 -20.51 -10.41
C TYR A 397 -8.01 -19.88 -9.05
N THR A 398 -8.94 -20.41 -8.27
CA THR A 398 -9.14 -19.96 -6.88
C THR A 398 -7.92 -20.29 -6.02
N ASP A 399 -7.54 -19.37 -5.12
CA ASP A 399 -6.40 -19.54 -4.21
C ASP A 399 -6.54 -20.76 -3.27
N ASN A 400 -7.77 -21.09 -2.87
CA ASN A 400 -8.08 -22.30 -2.08
C ASN A 400 -8.82 -23.37 -2.90
N GLY A 401 -9.09 -24.52 -2.26
CA GLY A 401 -9.70 -25.67 -2.90
C GLY A 401 -8.68 -26.59 -3.56
N GLN A 402 -9.18 -27.59 -4.29
CA GLN A 402 -8.35 -28.55 -5.01
C GLN A 402 -7.65 -27.89 -6.21
N TYR A 403 -6.42 -28.31 -6.51
CA TYR A 403 -5.59 -27.73 -7.56
C TYR A 403 -6.28 -27.73 -8.93
N MET A 404 -6.27 -26.57 -9.61
CA MET A 404 -6.90 -26.32 -10.92
C MET A 404 -8.41 -26.64 -11.00
N ALA A 405 -9.10 -26.86 -9.88
CA ALA A 405 -10.49 -27.32 -9.89
C ALA A 405 -11.50 -26.21 -10.23
N THR A 406 -11.27 -25.00 -9.74
CA THR A 406 -12.17 -23.85 -9.94
C THR A 406 -11.42 -22.70 -10.58
N LYS A 407 -11.86 -22.28 -11.76
CA LYS A 407 -11.30 -21.11 -12.46
C LYS A 407 -11.67 -19.82 -11.73
N SER A 408 -10.74 -18.86 -11.72
CA SER A 408 -11.03 -17.50 -11.29
C SER A 408 -11.94 -16.79 -12.32
N PRO A 409 -12.57 -15.66 -11.96
CA PRO A 409 -13.28 -14.82 -12.93
C PRO A 409 -12.38 -14.24 -14.03
N TYR A 410 -11.05 -14.32 -13.89
CA TYR A 410 -10.08 -13.68 -14.77
C TYR A 410 -9.43 -14.66 -15.77
N TYR A 411 -9.68 -15.97 -15.61
CA TYR A 411 -9.04 -17.04 -16.35
C TYR A 411 -9.08 -16.83 -17.87
N ASP A 412 -10.26 -16.54 -18.43
CA ASP A 412 -10.41 -16.45 -19.89
C ASP A 412 -9.62 -15.27 -20.46
N ALA A 413 -9.64 -14.11 -19.79
CA ALA A 413 -8.89 -12.93 -20.22
C ALA A 413 -7.37 -13.17 -20.19
N ILE A 414 -6.85 -13.71 -19.08
CA ILE A 414 -5.40 -13.93 -18.91
C ILE A 414 -4.89 -15.03 -19.83
N THR A 415 -5.61 -16.16 -19.95
CA THR A 415 -5.19 -17.25 -20.85
C THR A 415 -5.29 -16.86 -22.32
N THR A 416 -6.23 -15.98 -22.69
CA THR A 416 -6.30 -15.40 -24.04
C THR A 416 -5.06 -14.55 -24.33
N LEU A 417 -4.63 -13.70 -23.38
CA LEU A 417 -3.41 -12.90 -23.51
C LEU A 417 -2.16 -13.79 -23.65
N LEU A 418 -2.02 -14.79 -22.79
CA LEU A 418 -0.89 -15.73 -22.79
C LEU A 418 -0.73 -16.45 -24.14
N LYS A 419 -1.79 -17.08 -24.64
CA LYS A 419 -1.79 -17.80 -25.93
C LYS A 419 -1.42 -16.89 -27.11
N ASN A 420 -1.83 -15.63 -27.06
CA ASN A 420 -1.64 -14.67 -28.15
C ASN A 420 -0.37 -13.82 -27.99
N ARG A 421 0.27 -13.81 -26.81
CA ARG A 421 1.56 -13.16 -26.59
C ARG A 421 2.60 -13.66 -27.59
N MET A 422 2.71 -14.98 -27.74
CA MET A 422 3.63 -15.64 -28.68
C MET A 422 3.39 -15.25 -30.14
N LYS A 423 2.17 -14.84 -30.50
CA LYS A 423 1.80 -14.45 -31.86
C LYS A 423 2.14 -13.00 -32.16
N TYR A 424 1.93 -12.10 -31.20
CA TYR A 424 1.84 -10.67 -31.49
C TYR A 424 2.84 -9.78 -30.73
N VAL A 425 3.35 -10.21 -29.57
CA VAL A 425 4.17 -9.34 -28.70
C VAL A 425 5.65 -9.45 -29.06
N SER A 426 6.16 -8.45 -29.77
CA SER A 426 7.59 -8.25 -30.09
C SER A 426 7.81 -6.80 -30.56
N GLY A 427 9.06 -6.39 -30.75
CA GLY A 427 9.45 -5.07 -31.26
C GLY A 427 9.49 -3.98 -30.19
N GLY A 428 9.77 -2.76 -30.62
CA GLY A 428 9.80 -1.57 -29.78
C GLY A 428 8.45 -1.28 -29.14
N GLN A 429 8.47 -0.52 -28.06
CA GLN A 429 7.29 -0.15 -27.29
C GLN A 429 7.13 1.37 -27.18
N SER A 430 5.89 1.83 -27.28
CA SER A 430 5.52 3.20 -26.92
C SER A 430 4.31 3.18 -26.02
N MET A 431 4.41 3.88 -24.89
CA MET A 431 3.32 4.05 -23.94
C MET A 431 3.01 5.53 -23.76
N LYS A 432 1.72 5.86 -23.75
CA LYS A 432 1.24 7.23 -23.62
C LYS A 432 -0.05 7.28 -22.82
N VAL A 433 -0.16 8.26 -21.93
CA VAL A 433 -1.43 8.59 -21.27
C VAL A 433 -2.04 9.81 -21.92
N ASP A 434 -3.31 9.70 -22.30
CA ASP A 434 -4.15 10.80 -22.73
C ASP A 434 -5.21 11.09 -21.67
N THR A 435 -5.65 12.34 -21.57
CA THR A 435 -6.64 12.79 -20.58
C THR A 435 -7.89 13.30 -21.27
N PHE A 436 -9.05 12.78 -20.89
CA PHE A 436 -10.37 13.19 -21.35
C PHE A 436 -11.24 13.52 -20.14
N ASN A 437 -11.78 14.74 -20.09
CA ASN A 437 -12.61 15.20 -18.97
C ASN A 437 -11.95 14.97 -17.59
N GLY A 438 -10.63 15.17 -17.50
CA GLY A 438 -9.85 14.98 -16.27
C GLY A 438 -9.59 13.52 -15.88
N LYS A 439 -9.94 12.53 -16.72
CA LYS A 439 -9.69 11.10 -16.51
C LYS A 439 -8.73 10.55 -17.54
N GLU A 440 -7.92 9.58 -17.13
CA GLU A 440 -6.80 9.09 -17.93
C GLU A 440 -7.13 7.79 -18.68
N ILE A 441 -6.55 7.66 -19.87
CA ILE A 441 -6.45 6.40 -20.61
C ILE A 441 -5.01 6.20 -21.08
N LEU A 442 -4.46 5.04 -20.76
CA LEU A 442 -3.16 4.56 -21.21
C LEU A 442 -3.31 3.82 -22.53
N SER A 443 -2.47 4.17 -23.50
CA SER A 443 -2.23 3.39 -24.72
C SER A 443 -0.82 2.82 -24.67
N SER A 444 -0.69 1.50 -24.76
CA SER A 444 0.59 0.78 -24.86
C SER A 444 0.64 0.06 -26.20
N VAL A 445 1.62 0.38 -27.04
CA VAL A 445 1.80 -0.21 -28.38
C VAL A 445 3.12 -0.99 -28.40
N ARG A 446 3.07 -2.25 -28.81
CA ARG A 446 4.22 -2.99 -29.35
C ARG A 446 4.11 -2.99 -30.85
N TYR A 447 5.15 -2.55 -31.54
CA TYR A 447 5.09 -2.37 -33.00
C TYR A 447 5.14 -3.68 -33.77
N GLY A 448 5.62 -4.78 -33.19
CA GLY A 448 5.70 -6.07 -33.86
C GLY A 448 7.13 -6.49 -34.22
N LYS A 449 7.25 -7.75 -34.65
CA LYS A 449 8.53 -8.43 -34.88
C LYS A 449 9.42 -7.63 -35.81
N ASP A 450 10.66 -7.37 -35.39
CA ASP A 450 11.68 -6.61 -36.11
C ASP A 450 11.37 -5.11 -36.32
N ILE A 451 10.35 -4.55 -35.66
CA ILE A 451 9.96 -3.14 -35.76
C ILE A 451 10.22 -2.44 -34.42
N MET A 452 11.17 -1.53 -34.38
CA MET A 452 11.57 -0.86 -33.12
C MET A 452 11.02 0.55 -32.95
N THR A 453 10.55 1.19 -34.01
CA THR A 453 9.97 2.55 -33.96
C THR A 453 8.74 2.66 -34.85
N ALA A 454 7.88 3.64 -34.54
CA ALA A 454 6.67 3.91 -35.34
C ALA A 454 6.98 4.23 -36.81
N ASP A 455 8.16 4.77 -37.13
CA ASP A 455 8.49 5.20 -38.49
C ASP A 455 9.17 4.12 -39.36
N GLN A 456 9.53 2.99 -38.76
CA GLN A 456 10.29 1.94 -39.45
C GLN A 456 9.42 1.21 -40.49
N THR A 457 9.88 1.18 -41.74
CA THR A 457 9.20 0.53 -42.88
C THR A 457 10.09 -0.42 -43.68
N THR A 458 11.38 -0.47 -43.35
CA THR A 458 12.40 -1.28 -44.04
C THR A 458 13.06 -2.27 -43.09
N GLY A 459 13.62 -3.36 -43.63
CA GLY A 459 14.31 -4.36 -42.81
C GLY A 459 13.37 -5.25 -42.00
N VAL A 460 12.15 -5.48 -42.50
CA VAL A 460 11.08 -6.21 -41.82
C VAL A 460 10.59 -7.37 -42.69
N ALA A 461 10.20 -8.47 -42.05
CA ALA A 461 9.66 -9.66 -42.72
C ALA A 461 8.13 -9.57 -42.90
N GLU A 462 7.52 -10.49 -43.65
CA GLU A 462 6.05 -10.51 -43.78
C GLU A 462 5.37 -10.78 -42.43
N THR A 463 5.99 -11.60 -41.58
CA THR A 463 5.53 -11.86 -40.20
C THR A 463 5.45 -10.59 -39.35
N SER A 464 6.28 -9.58 -39.64
CA SER A 464 6.26 -8.29 -38.94
C SER A 464 4.90 -7.61 -39.07
N LYS A 465 4.29 -7.64 -40.26
CA LYS A 465 2.95 -7.06 -40.50
C LYS A 465 1.86 -7.75 -39.69
N HIS A 466 1.99 -9.05 -39.44
CA HIS A 466 1.01 -9.84 -38.69
C HIS A 466 1.31 -9.92 -37.19
N SER A 467 2.14 -9.02 -36.67
CA SER A 467 2.50 -8.92 -35.27
C SER A 467 2.37 -7.47 -34.78
N GLY A 468 2.53 -7.25 -33.49
CA GLY A 468 2.23 -5.98 -32.82
C GLY A 468 0.91 -6.06 -32.04
N MET A 469 0.83 -5.28 -30.97
CA MET A 469 -0.30 -5.29 -30.05
C MET A 469 -0.54 -3.89 -29.49
N LEU A 470 -1.81 -3.50 -29.39
CA LEU A 470 -2.26 -2.31 -28.67
C LEU A 470 -3.02 -2.75 -27.43
N THR A 471 -2.64 -2.24 -26.26
CA THR A 471 -3.41 -2.32 -25.01
C THR A 471 -3.86 -0.92 -24.59
N LEU A 472 -5.16 -0.79 -24.33
CA LEU A 472 -5.85 0.41 -23.85
C LEU A 472 -6.36 0.16 -22.43
N ILE A 473 -5.97 1.00 -21.48
CA ILE A 473 -6.38 0.88 -20.07
C ILE A 473 -6.89 2.21 -19.56
N ALA A 474 -8.10 2.24 -19.02
CA ALA A 474 -8.56 3.31 -18.13
C ALA A 474 -8.84 2.70 -16.75
N ASN A 475 -8.43 3.36 -15.67
CA ASN A 475 -8.63 2.89 -14.29
C ASN A 475 -9.85 3.51 -13.59
N ASN A 476 -10.67 4.27 -14.35
CA ASN A 476 -11.81 4.99 -13.82
C ASN A 476 -13.11 4.48 -14.45
N GLN A 477 -14.02 3.94 -13.62
CA GLN A 477 -15.32 3.41 -14.06
C GLN A 477 -16.21 4.44 -14.77
N ASP A 478 -15.98 5.73 -14.54
CA ASP A 478 -16.75 6.81 -15.15
C ASP A 478 -16.00 7.45 -16.33
N PHE A 479 -14.95 6.79 -16.85
CA PHE A 479 -14.20 7.27 -18.00
C PHE A 479 -15.11 7.42 -19.24
N SER A 480 -14.95 8.51 -19.98
CA SER A 480 -15.65 8.73 -21.25
C SER A 480 -14.85 9.71 -22.12
N LEU A 481 -14.73 9.39 -23.40
CA LEU A 481 -14.16 10.30 -24.40
C LEU A 481 -15.11 11.47 -24.73
N GLY A 482 -16.41 11.37 -24.40
CA GLY A 482 -17.44 12.30 -24.88
C GLY A 482 -17.49 12.34 -26.41
N ASP A 483 -17.54 13.54 -26.98
CA ASP A 483 -17.46 13.76 -28.44
C ASP A 483 -16.00 13.71 -28.96
N GLY A 484 -15.04 13.40 -28.09
CA GLY A 484 -13.62 13.27 -28.43
C GLY A 484 -13.29 11.97 -29.17
N THR A 485 -12.08 11.93 -29.72
CA THR A 485 -11.52 10.73 -30.36
C THR A 485 -10.15 10.41 -29.80
N LEU A 486 -9.86 9.13 -29.56
CA LEU A 486 -8.53 8.65 -29.20
C LEU A 486 -7.86 8.10 -30.46
N LYS A 487 -6.71 8.67 -30.83
CA LYS A 487 -5.91 8.25 -31.98
C LYS A 487 -4.61 7.62 -31.48
N VAL A 488 -4.37 6.36 -31.82
CA VAL A 488 -3.19 5.61 -31.39
C VAL A 488 -2.37 5.19 -32.59
N ASN A 489 -1.08 5.53 -32.59
CA ASN A 489 -0.16 5.23 -33.69
C ASN A 489 0.37 3.79 -33.57
N MET A 490 -0.05 2.92 -34.49
CA MET A 490 0.39 1.52 -34.58
C MET A 490 1.69 1.35 -35.36
N GLY A 491 2.21 2.40 -35.98
CA GLY A 491 3.41 2.42 -36.82
C GLY A 491 3.09 2.46 -38.32
N LYS A 492 3.95 3.12 -39.10
CA LYS A 492 3.83 3.30 -40.54
C LYS A 492 3.80 1.99 -41.33
N LEU A 493 4.47 0.93 -40.83
CA LEU A 493 4.39 -0.38 -41.48
C LEU A 493 2.94 -0.93 -41.46
N HIS A 494 2.17 -0.55 -40.44
CA HIS A 494 0.79 -0.96 -40.25
C HIS A 494 -0.20 0.03 -40.87
N ALA A 495 0.19 0.84 -41.85
CA ALA A 495 -0.72 1.76 -42.54
C ALA A 495 -1.80 1.03 -43.35
N ASN A 496 -3.05 1.50 -43.27
CA ASN A 496 -4.23 0.91 -43.94
C ASN A 496 -4.51 -0.56 -43.59
N GLN A 497 -4.03 -1.03 -42.44
CA GLN A 497 -4.12 -2.42 -42.02
C GLN A 497 -5.35 -2.68 -41.15
N ALA A 498 -5.96 -3.85 -41.33
CA ALA A 498 -7.04 -4.34 -40.48
C ALA A 498 -6.52 -4.82 -39.12
N TYR A 499 -7.15 -4.33 -38.05
CA TYR A 499 -6.98 -4.74 -36.66
C TYR A 499 -8.30 -5.25 -36.11
N ARG A 500 -8.21 -6.20 -35.19
CA ARG A 500 -9.35 -6.78 -34.48
C ARG A 500 -9.11 -6.79 -32.97
N PRO A 501 -10.17 -6.77 -32.15
CA PRO A 501 -10.00 -6.95 -30.71
C PRO A 501 -9.55 -8.37 -30.36
N LEU A 502 -8.68 -8.46 -29.37
CA LEU A 502 -8.37 -9.65 -28.60
C LEU A 502 -9.18 -9.66 -27.29
N LEU A 503 -9.24 -8.52 -26.60
CA LEU A 503 -10.08 -8.27 -25.43
C LEU A 503 -10.88 -6.98 -25.62
N LEU A 504 -12.14 -6.95 -25.20
CA LEU A 504 -12.94 -5.71 -25.11
C LEU A 504 -13.73 -5.65 -23.81
N GLY A 505 -13.56 -4.55 -23.08
CA GLY A 505 -14.38 -4.17 -21.94
C GLY A 505 -15.80 -3.79 -22.35
N THR A 506 -16.79 -4.39 -21.69
CA THR A 506 -18.22 -4.13 -21.89
C THR A 506 -18.92 -3.94 -20.54
N ASP A 507 -20.21 -3.59 -20.57
CA ASP A 507 -21.06 -3.51 -19.38
C ASP A 507 -21.29 -4.87 -18.71
N LYS A 508 -20.93 -5.96 -19.37
CA LYS A 508 -21.02 -7.33 -18.86
C LYS A 508 -19.68 -7.92 -18.42
N GLY A 509 -18.60 -7.16 -18.53
CA GLY A 509 -17.22 -7.60 -18.27
C GLY A 509 -16.37 -7.61 -19.53
N ILE A 510 -15.20 -8.22 -19.44
CA ILE A 510 -14.24 -8.35 -20.54
C ILE A 510 -14.63 -9.52 -21.44
N VAL A 511 -14.81 -9.23 -22.73
CA VAL A 511 -15.10 -10.24 -23.76
C VAL A 511 -13.81 -10.62 -24.48
N THR A 512 -13.56 -11.92 -24.64
CA THR A 512 -12.40 -12.47 -25.37
C THR A 512 -12.77 -12.81 -26.81
N TYR A 513 -11.81 -12.66 -27.72
CA TYR A 513 -11.95 -13.04 -29.13
C TYR A 513 -10.78 -13.93 -29.56
N GLU A 514 -11.07 -15.21 -29.75
CA GLU A 514 -10.05 -16.24 -29.99
C GLU A 514 -9.37 -16.13 -31.37
N ASN A 515 -10.06 -15.59 -32.37
CA ASN A 515 -9.56 -15.48 -33.74
C ASN A 515 -10.29 -14.37 -34.53
N ASP A 516 -9.83 -14.11 -35.75
CA ASP A 516 -10.35 -13.05 -36.62
C ASP A 516 -11.83 -13.26 -36.99
N ALA A 517 -12.27 -14.52 -37.16
CA ALA A 517 -13.66 -14.83 -37.47
C ALA A 517 -14.61 -14.48 -36.31
N ALA A 518 -14.20 -14.75 -35.07
CA ALA A 518 -14.95 -14.37 -33.87
C ALA A 518 -15.07 -12.84 -33.72
N ALA A 519 -14.10 -12.09 -34.25
CA ALA A 519 -14.03 -10.64 -34.17
C ALA A 519 -14.52 -9.91 -35.45
N ALA A 520 -15.06 -10.62 -36.45
CA ALA A 520 -15.33 -10.08 -37.79
C ALA A 520 -16.21 -8.80 -37.79
N GLY A 521 -17.17 -8.70 -36.87
CA GLY A 521 -18.04 -7.53 -36.72
C GLY A 521 -17.42 -6.33 -35.97
N LYS A 522 -16.14 -6.42 -35.61
CA LYS A 522 -15.40 -5.45 -34.79
C LYS A 522 -14.05 -5.04 -35.40
N ILE A 523 -13.81 -5.39 -36.67
CA ILE A 523 -12.58 -5.04 -37.39
C ILE A 523 -12.52 -3.52 -37.61
N LYS A 524 -11.34 -2.95 -37.39
CA LYS A 524 -11.02 -1.54 -37.64
C LYS A 524 -9.80 -1.44 -38.53
N TYR A 525 -9.68 -0.33 -39.24
CA TYR A 525 -8.54 -0.08 -40.12
C TYR A 525 -7.73 1.09 -39.59
N THR A 526 -6.42 0.97 -39.64
CA THR A 526 -5.53 2.12 -39.45
C THR A 526 -5.62 3.06 -40.66
N ASP A 527 -5.28 4.34 -40.46
CA ASP A 527 -5.14 5.30 -41.56
C ASP A 527 -3.82 5.15 -42.34
N ALA A 528 -3.57 6.06 -43.29
CA ALA A 528 -2.36 6.07 -44.11
C ALA A 528 -1.08 6.32 -43.31
N GLU A 529 -1.21 6.86 -42.09
CA GLU A 529 -0.12 7.10 -41.16
C GLU A 529 -0.01 5.99 -40.09
N GLY A 530 -0.82 4.93 -40.18
CA GLY A 530 -0.79 3.80 -39.25
C GLY A 530 -1.55 4.03 -37.95
N ASN A 531 -2.45 5.01 -37.87
CA ASN A 531 -3.19 5.28 -36.64
C ASN A 531 -4.53 4.56 -36.59
N LEU A 532 -4.81 3.92 -35.45
CA LEU A 532 -6.12 3.37 -35.10
C LEU A 532 -6.90 4.42 -34.29
N THR A 533 -8.13 4.75 -34.72
CA THR A 533 -8.94 5.82 -34.11
C THR A 533 -10.18 5.25 -33.42
N PHE A 534 -10.48 5.69 -32.21
CA PHE A 534 -11.62 5.27 -31.39
C PHE A 534 -12.53 6.45 -31.02
N SER A 535 -13.84 6.24 -31.08
CA SER A 535 -14.85 7.22 -30.66
C SER A 535 -15.38 6.95 -29.24
N GLY A 536 -16.10 7.92 -28.67
CA GLY A 536 -16.71 7.79 -27.34
C GLY A 536 -17.75 6.68 -27.19
N ASP A 537 -18.38 6.23 -28.28
CA ASP A 537 -19.30 5.09 -28.25
C ASP A 537 -18.57 3.74 -28.08
N GLU A 538 -17.27 3.71 -28.41
CA GLU A 538 -16.45 2.50 -28.38
C GLU A 538 -15.66 2.34 -27.06
N ILE A 539 -15.28 3.46 -26.45
CA ILE A 539 -14.48 3.48 -25.21
C ILE A 539 -15.24 4.25 -24.14
N LYS A 540 -15.67 3.49 -23.12
CA LYS A 540 -16.27 4.02 -21.90
C LYS A 540 -15.88 3.17 -20.71
N GLY A 541 -15.82 3.78 -19.53
CA GLY A 541 -15.57 3.09 -18.28
C GLY A 541 -16.76 2.23 -17.86
N TYR A 542 -16.45 1.13 -17.17
CA TYR A 542 -17.42 0.25 -16.55
C TYR A 542 -16.98 -0.16 -15.15
N ARG A 543 -17.91 -0.75 -14.40
CA ARG A 543 -17.65 -1.40 -13.13
C ARG A 543 -18.24 -2.81 -13.16
N THR A 544 -17.38 -3.80 -13.33
CA THR A 544 -17.70 -5.23 -13.44
C THR A 544 -16.76 -6.03 -12.52
N VAL A 545 -16.94 -7.35 -12.45
CA VAL A 545 -16.16 -8.22 -11.55
C VAL A 545 -14.65 -8.18 -11.83
N ASP A 546 -14.31 -8.01 -13.10
CA ASP A 546 -12.99 -8.12 -13.71
C ASP A 546 -12.39 -6.76 -14.09
N MET A 547 -13.18 -5.68 -14.04
CA MET A 547 -12.78 -4.38 -14.56
C MET A 547 -13.44 -3.23 -13.80
N ARG A 548 -12.63 -2.24 -13.41
CA ARG A 548 -13.04 -0.93 -12.92
C ARG A 548 -12.36 0.13 -13.79
N GLY A 549 -13.08 0.53 -14.83
CA GLY A 549 -12.59 1.37 -15.92
C GLY A 549 -12.77 0.70 -17.27
N TYR A 550 -11.75 0.69 -18.12
CA TYR A 550 -11.80 0.10 -19.46
C TYR A 550 -10.55 -0.69 -19.75
N LEU A 551 -10.70 -1.83 -20.44
CA LEU A 551 -9.63 -2.61 -21.02
C LEU A 551 -9.97 -2.95 -22.47
N GLY A 552 -9.08 -2.62 -23.39
CA GLY A 552 -9.18 -3.04 -24.78
C GLY A 552 -7.83 -3.51 -25.28
N VAL A 553 -7.76 -4.69 -25.90
CA VAL A 553 -6.52 -5.20 -26.51
C VAL A 553 -6.79 -5.49 -27.97
N TRP A 554 -5.94 -5.00 -28.87
CA TRP A 554 -6.12 -5.07 -30.32
C TRP A 554 -4.87 -5.62 -31.00
N VAL A 555 -5.08 -6.46 -32.01
CA VAL A 555 -4.02 -7.16 -32.76
C VAL A 555 -4.32 -7.14 -34.27
N PRO A 556 -3.30 -7.23 -35.15
CA PRO A 556 -3.52 -7.25 -36.59
C PRO A 556 -4.24 -8.52 -37.04
N VAL A 557 -5.09 -8.37 -38.06
CA VAL A 557 -5.79 -9.47 -38.73
C VAL A 557 -4.82 -10.24 -39.64
N GLY A 558 -5.06 -11.54 -39.81
CA GLY A 558 -4.36 -12.39 -40.78
C GLY A 558 -3.12 -13.10 -40.24
N ALA A 559 -2.88 -13.07 -38.92
CA ALA A 559 -1.81 -13.86 -38.33
C ALA A 559 -2.13 -15.37 -38.43
N PRO A 560 -1.21 -16.21 -38.94
CA PRO A 560 -1.39 -17.66 -38.97
C PRO A 560 -1.65 -18.26 -37.58
N ASP A 561 -2.45 -19.33 -37.53
CA ASP A 561 -2.79 -20.00 -36.27
C ASP A 561 -1.57 -20.49 -35.49
N ASN A 562 -0.52 -20.89 -36.20
CA ASN A 562 0.75 -21.40 -35.66
C ASN A 562 1.88 -20.36 -35.63
N GLN A 563 1.58 -19.07 -35.77
CA GLN A 563 2.59 -18.02 -35.66
C GLN A 563 3.22 -18.01 -34.25
N ASP A 564 4.55 -18.06 -34.18
CA ASP A 564 5.33 -17.89 -32.97
C ASP A 564 6.53 -17.01 -33.30
N ILE A 565 6.54 -15.79 -32.76
CA ILE A 565 7.56 -14.77 -33.04
C ILE A 565 8.61 -14.67 -31.92
N ARG A 566 8.55 -15.57 -30.93
CA ARG A 566 9.54 -15.61 -29.86
C ARG A 566 10.94 -15.91 -30.38
N VAL A 567 11.92 -15.41 -29.65
CA VAL A 567 13.34 -15.53 -29.97
C VAL A 567 14.01 -16.49 -29.00
N LYS A 568 14.86 -17.37 -29.54
CA LYS A 568 15.72 -18.24 -28.74
C LYS A 568 16.96 -17.47 -28.28
N GLY A 569 17.48 -17.81 -27.10
CA GLY A 569 18.73 -17.24 -26.62
C GLY A 569 19.90 -17.46 -27.59
N SER A 570 20.78 -16.47 -27.66
CA SER A 570 22.00 -16.52 -28.47
C SER A 570 23.08 -17.40 -27.85
N ASP A 571 23.86 -18.10 -28.68
CA ASP A 571 25.08 -18.81 -28.24
C ASP A 571 26.24 -17.86 -27.89
N LYS A 572 26.02 -16.54 -27.97
CA LYS A 572 27.02 -15.52 -27.66
C LYS A 572 26.98 -15.13 -26.20
N LYS A 573 28.16 -14.89 -25.62
CA LYS A 573 28.33 -14.21 -24.34
C LYS A 573 27.82 -12.76 -24.46
N LEU A 574 27.05 -12.33 -23.46
CA LEU A 574 26.62 -10.95 -23.28
C LEU A 574 27.42 -10.25 -22.16
N ASP A 575 27.22 -8.95 -22.00
CA ASP A 575 27.90 -8.13 -20.98
C ASP A 575 27.50 -8.53 -19.55
N LYS A 576 26.26 -8.97 -19.37
CA LYS A 576 25.68 -9.48 -18.13
C LYS A 576 25.11 -10.88 -18.34
N THR A 577 25.07 -11.68 -17.27
CA THR A 577 24.52 -13.04 -17.27
C THR A 577 23.08 -13.03 -17.78
N PHE A 578 22.24 -12.13 -17.25
CA PHE A 578 20.95 -11.79 -17.83
C PHE A 578 20.98 -10.36 -18.36
N SER A 579 20.56 -10.19 -19.61
CA SER A 579 20.47 -8.89 -20.29
C SER A 579 19.05 -8.71 -20.84
N ALA A 580 18.57 -7.46 -20.89
CA ALA A 580 17.25 -7.12 -21.41
C ALA A 580 17.17 -7.29 -22.93
N THR A 581 16.99 -8.53 -23.39
CA THR A 581 16.98 -8.88 -24.83
C THR A 581 15.62 -9.36 -25.28
N GLU A 582 15.43 -9.47 -26.59
CA GLU A 582 14.21 -10.07 -27.15
C GLU A 582 14.05 -11.55 -26.75
N ALA A 583 15.15 -12.27 -26.52
CA ALA A 583 15.12 -13.66 -26.07
C ALA A 583 14.71 -13.78 -24.59
N LEU A 584 15.15 -12.84 -23.75
CA LEU A 584 14.66 -12.70 -22.38
C LEU A 584 13.16 -12.34 -22.37
N ASP A 585 12.75 -11.37 -23.18
CA ASP A 585 11.34 -10.99 -23.34
C ASP A 585 10.46 -12.16 -23.78
N SER A 586 11.02 -13.13 -24.48
CA SER A 586 10.28 -14.30 -24.95
C SER A 586 9.91 -15.27 -23.83
N GLN A 587 10.45 -15.08 -22.62
CA GLN A 587 10.21 -15.94 -21.46
C GLN A 587 8.95 -15.55 -20.70
N VAL A 588 8.29 -16.54 -20.09
CA VAL A 588 7.16 -16.36 -19.15
C VAL A 588 7.29 -17.41 -18.06
N ILE A 589 7.25 -16.94 -16.81
CA ILE A 589 7.26 -17.80 -15.63
C ILE A 589 5.81 -18.03 -15.18
N TYR A 590 5.48 -19.25 -14.76
CA TYR A 590 4.23 -19.56 -14.07
C TYR A 590 4.50 -20.00 -12.64
N GLU A 591 4.09 -19.19 -11.67
CA GLU A 591 4.04 -19.54 -10.25
C GLU A 591 2.87 -20.48 -10.04
N GLY A 592 3.16 -21.77 -10.11
CA GLY A 592 2.17 -22.82 -10.35
C GLY A 592 1.45 -23.31 -9.11
N PHE A 593 1.40 -22.52 -8.03
CA PHE A 593 0.77 -22.92 -6.78
C PHE A 593 0.14 -21.73 -6.02
N SER A 594 -0.67 -22.05 -5.02
CA SER A 594 -1.07 -21.10 -3.97
C SER A 594 -0.81 -21.75 -2.61
N ASN A 595 -0.46 -20.93 -1.62
CA ASN A 595 -0.32 -21.33 -0.23
C ASN A 595 -1.55 -22.10 0.29
N PHE A 596 -2.75 -21.64 -0.11
CA PHE A 596 -4.01 -22.03 0.51
C PHE A 596 -4.75 -23.17 -0.21
N GLN A 597 -4.07 -23.90 -1.10
CA GLN A 597 -4.62 -25.12 -1.69
C GLN A 597 -5.11 -26.08 -0.58
N ASP A 598 -6.24 -26.74 -0.79
CA ASP A 598 -6.75 -27.70 0.18
C ASP A 598 -5.90 -28.98 0.15
N PHE A 599 -5.84 -29.71 1.27
CA PHE A 599 -5.33 -31.07 1.26
C PHE A 599 -6.16 -31.94 0.32
N VAL A 600 -5.51 -32.86 -0.40
CA VAL A 600 -6.19 -33.71 -1.38
C VAL A 600 -7.15 -34.69 -0.71
N GLU A 601 -8.30 -34.93 -1.35
CA GLU A 601 -9.26 -35.96 -0.92
C GLU A 601 -8.96 -37.32 -1.59
N LYS A 602 -8.32 -37.30 -2.75
CA LYS A 602 -8.01 -38.46 -3.59
C LYS A 602 -6.63 -38.30 -4.23
N ASP A 603 -5.96 -39.43 -4.46
CA ASP A 603 -4.62 -39.47 -5.07
C ASP A 603 -4.52 -38.71 -6.41
N SER A 604 -5.55 -38.79 -7.27
CA SER A 604 -5.56 -38.11 -8.56
C SER A 604 -5.60 -36.57 -8.49
N GLN A 605 -5.77 -35.99 -7.29
CA GLN A 605 -5.85 -34.54 -7.10
C GLN A 605 -4.53 -33.92 -6.67
N TYR A 606 -3.48 -34.73 -6.45
CA TYR A 606 -2.16 -34.20 -6.10
C TYR A 606 -1.66 -33.25 -7.19
N THR A 607 -1.20 -32.07 -6.75
CA THR A 607 -0.72 -30.98 -7.62
C THR A 607 0.29 -31.47 -8.65
N ASN A 608 1.28 -32.27 -8.25
CA ASN A 608 2.32 -32.74 -9.17
C ASN A 608 1.77 -33.69 -10.26
N LYS A 609 0.76 -34.52 -9.96
CA LYS A 609 0.10 -35.34 -10.98
C LYS A 609 -0.64 -34.48 -11.99
N LEU A 610 -1.39 -33.49 -11.50
CA LEU A 610 -2.13 -32.58 -12.36
C LEU A 610 -1.19 -31.68 -13.18
N ILE A 611 -0.02 -31.31 -12.66
CA ILE A 611 1.02 -30.65 -13.45
C ILE A 611 1.47 -31.56 -14.60
N ALA A 612 1.76 -32.84 -14.32
CA ALA A 612 2.16 -33.79 -15.35
C ALA A 612 1.09 -33.98 -16.44
N GLU A 613 -0.18 -34.07 -16.04
CA GLU A 613 -1.33 -34.19 -16.96
C GLU A 613 -1.54 -32.94 -17.82
N ASN A 614 -1.21 -31.75 -17.29
CA ASN A 614 -1.49 -30.46 -17.94
C ASN A 614 -0.25 -29.79 -18.56
N ALA A 615 0.89 -30.48 -18.68
CA ALA A 615 2.11 -29.89 -19.25
C ALA A 615 1.89 -29.29 -20.66
N GLU A 616 1.09 -29.94 -21.51
CA GLU A 616 0.72 -29.43 -22.84
C GLU A 616 -0.12 -28.15 -22.78
N LEU A 617 -0.96 -28.01 -21.75
CA LEU A 617 -1.74 -26.79 -21.52
C LEU A 617 -0.82 -25.62 -21.18
N PHE A 618 0.13 -25.80 -20.27
CA PHE A 618 1.11 -24.75 -19.92
C PHE A 618 1.94 -24.33 -21.13
N LYS A 619 2.32 -25.30 -21.98
CA LYS A 619 2.99 -25.00 -23.25
C LYS A 619 2.13 -24.15 -24.17
N SER A 620 0.83 -24.45 -24.26
CA SER A 620 -0.11 -23.69 -25.08
C SER A 620 -0.29 -22.23 -24.61
N TRP A 621 -0.04 -21.95 -23.32
CA TRP A 621 0.00 -20.60 -22.77
C TRP A 621 1.33 -19.88 -23.01
N GLY A 622 2.33 -20.57 -23.56
CA GLY A 622 3.65 -20.00 -23.82
C GLY A 622 4.56 -19.94 -22.59
N ILE A 623 4.22 -20.64 -21.51
CA ILE A 623 5.08 -20.77 -20.33
C ILE A 623 6.42 -21.39 -20.76
N THR A 624 7.52 -20.80 -20.29
CA THR A 624 8.88 -21.27 -20.54
C THR A 624 9.56 -21.77 -19.28
N SER A 625 9.13 -21.31 -18.11
CA SER A 625 9.58 -21.82 -16.81
C SER A 625 8.40 -21.95 -15.84
N PHE A 626 8.36 -23.07 -15.11
CA PHE A 626 7.35 -23.39 -14.13
C PHE A 626 7.97 -23.32 -12.73
N GLU A 627 7.55 -22.34 -11.94
CA GLU A 627 7.91 -22.22 -10.53
C GLU A 627 7.00 -23.13 -9.70
N MET A 628 7.59 -24.22 -9.23
CA MET A 628 6.91 -25.19 -8.37
C MET A 628 6.92 -24.69 -6.93
N ALA A 629 5.90 -25.07 -6.16
CA ALA A 629 5.91 -24.86 -4.71
C ALA A 629 7.13 -25.54 -4.06
N PRO A 630 7.58 -25.09 -2.88
CA PRO A 630 8.61 -25.79 -2.11
C PRO A 630 8.17 -27.24 -1.85
N GLN A 631 8.97 -28.19 -2.37
CA GLN A 631 8.61 -29.61 -2.36
C GLN A 631 8.94 -30.31 -1.03
N PHE A 632 9.32 -29.57 0.01
CA PHE A 632 9.70 -30.13 1.30
C PHE A 632 8.49 -30.74 2.02
N VAL A 633 8.72 -31.80 2.79
CA VAL A 633 7.73 -32.33 3.73
C VAL A 633 7.55 -31.32 4.87
N SER A 634 6.35 -30.76 5.00
CA SER A 634 6.09 -29.70 5.97
C SER A 634 6.12 -30.19 7.42
N ALA A 635 6.59 -29.29 8.28
CA ALA A 635 6.27 -29.27 9.70
C ALA A 635 4.78 -28.97 9.92
N ASP A 636 4.23 -29.43 11.05
CA ASP A 636 2.81 -29.31 11.39
C ASP A 636 2.57 -28.71 12.79
N ASP A 637 3.57 -28.00 13.33
CA ASP A 637 3.51 -27.43 14.68
C ASP A 637 2.55 -26.25 14.84
N ARG A 638 2.00 -25.74 13.72
CA ARG A 638 1.02 -24.63 13.63
C ARG A 638 1.50 -23.33 14.30
N THR A 639 2.82 -23.12 14.38
CA THR A 639 3.43 -21.94 14.99
C THR A 639 3.43 -20.71 14.09
N PHE A 640 3.19 -20.89 12.80
CA PHE A 640 2.96 -19.83 11.82
C PHE A 640 2.08 -20.36 10.68
N LEU A 641 1.60 -19.47 9.81
CA LEU A 641 0.68 -19.80 8.74
C LEU A 641 1.18 -20.95 7.86
N ASP A 642 2.46 -20.96 7.49
CA ASP A 642 3.04 -21.98 6.62
C ASP A 642 2.92 -23.40 7.18
N SER A 643 3.13 -23.55 8.50
CA SER A 643 2.95 -24.83 9.21
C SER A 643 1.46 -25.18 9.44
N VAL A 644 0.57 -24.18 9.44
CA VAL A 644 -0.89 -24.40 9.51
C VAL A 644 -1.41 -24.99 8.20
N ILE A 645 -0.97 -24.45 7.07
CA ILE A 645 -1.46 -24.84 5.74
C ILE A 645 -0.55 -25.87 5.04
N GLN A 646 0.62 -26.18 5.61
CA GLN A 646 1.60 -27.14 5.11
C GLN A 646 1.97 -26.90 3.64
N ASN A 647 2.24 -25.63 3.29
CA ASN A 647 2.62 -25.19 1.94
C ASN A 647 4.06 -25.51 1.55
N GLY A 648 4.83 -26.19 2.41
CA GLY A 648 6.21 -26.54 2.13
C GLY A 648 7.25 -25.53 2.61
N TYR A 649 6.92 -24.29 2.98
CA TYR A 649 7.91 -23.31 3.49
C TYR A 649 8.31 -23.56 4.95
N ALA A 650 7.41 -24.13 5.75
CA ALA A 650 7.74 -24.62 7.09
C ALA A 650 8.12 -26.10 7.03
N PHE A 651 9.41 -26.43 7.14
CA PHE A 651 9.91 -27.81 7.06
C PHE A 651 11.00 -28.10 8.09
N THR A 652 11.14 -29.37 8.44
CA THR A 652 12.17 -29.86 9.39
C THR A 652 13.38 -30.44 8.67
N ASP A 653 13.16 -31.08 7.52
CA ASP A 653 14.20 -31.74 6.74
C ASP A 653 14.19 -31.21 5.31
N ARG A 654 15.19 -30.38 5.01
CA ARG A 654 15.31 -29.68 3.74
C ARG A 654 15.75 -30.54 2.56
N TYR A 655 16.09 -31.80 2.80
CA TYR A 655 16.38 -32.77 1.74
C TYR A 655 15.17 -33.65 1.44
N ASP A 656 14.14 -33.68 2.30
CA ASP A 656 12.96 -34.53 2.15
C ASP A 656 11.93 -33.95 1.17
N LEU A 657 12.14 -34.20 -0.13
CA LEU A 657 11.20 -33.85 -1.18
C LEU A 657 10.20 -35.00 -1.42
N ALA A 658 9.31 -35.19 -0.44
CA ALA A 658 8.31 -36.27 -0.39
C ALA A 658 8.89 -37.70 -0.42
N MET A 659 10.05 -37.91 0.20
CA MET A 659 10.70 -39.21 0.30
C MET A 659 10.28 -39.99 1.55
N SER A 660 10.04 -39.33 2.69
CA SER A 660 9.54 -40.02 3.90
C SER A 660 8.04 -40.30 3.84
N LYS A 661 7.27 -39.36 3.29
CA LYS A 661 5.82 -39.40 3.06
C LYS A 661 5.46 -38.42 1.96
N ASN A 662 4.25 -38.54 1.40
CA ASN A 662 3.74 -37.53 0.49
C ASN A 662 3.74 -36.15 1.18
N ASN A 663 4.20 -35.13 0.47
CA ASN A 663 3.98 -33.75 0.86
C ASN A 663 2.58 -33.31 0.38
N LYS A 664 2.24 -32.03 0.52
CA LYS A 664 0.95 -31.48 0.06
C LYS A 664 0.71 -31.63 -1.45
N TYR A 665 1.79 -31.75 -2.23
CA TYR A 665 1.80 -31.72 -3.69
C TYR A 665 1.88 -33.10 -4.34
N GLY A 666 2.31 -34.15 -3.62
CA GLY A 666 2.36 -35.52 -4.10
C GLY A 666 3.48 -36.36 -3.47
N SER A 667 3.69 -37.55 -4.05
CA SER A 667 4.87 -38.38 -3.78
C SER A 667 6.10 -37.89 -4.55
N LYS A 668 7.28 -38.40 -4.21
CA LYS A 668 8.50 -38.18 -5.02
C LYS A 668 8.36 -38.68 -6.46
N GLU A 669 7.62 -39.76 -6.71
CA GLU A 669 7.35 -40.25 -8.07
C GLU A 669 6.48 -39.26 -8.84
N ASP A 670 5.48 -38.64 -8.20
CA ASP A 670 4.65 -37.61 -8.83
C ASP A 670 5.49 -36.37 -9.17
N LEU A 671 6.43 -35.97 -8.30
CA LEU A 671 7.38 -34.89 -8.59
C LEU A 671 8.26 -35.22 -9.81
N ARG A 672 8.85 -36.42 -9.85
CA ARG A 672 9.63 -36.88 -11.02
C ARG A 672 8.81 -36.79 -12.30
N ASP A 673 7.57 -37.27 -12.27
CA ASP A 673 6.72 -37.32 -13.46
C ASP A 673 6.28 -35.92 -13.91
N ALA A 674 6.04 -35.00 -12.98
CA ALA A 674 5.79 -33.58 -13.26
C ALA A 674 6.97 -32.93 -13.97
N LEU A 675 8.19 -33.07 -13.44
CA LEU A 675 9.42 -32.52 -14.03
C LEU A 675 9.62 -33.04 -15.47
N LYS A 676 9.50 -34.35 -15.67
CA LYS A 676 9.64 -34.96 -17.00
C LYS A 676 8.59 -34.49 -17.98
N ALA A 677 7.35 -34.33 -17.53
CA ALA A 677 6.26 -33.84 -18.37
C ALA A 677 6.51 -32.39 -18.81
N LEU A 678 6.99 -31.53 -17.91
CA LEU A 678 7.39 -30.14 -18.21
C LEU A 678 8.54 -30.10 -19.23
N HIS A 679 9.62 -30.85 -18.99
CA HIS A 679 10.77 -30.90 -19.91
C HIS A 679 10.41 -31.46 -21.28
N LYS A 680 9.49 -32.44 -21.36
CA LYS A 680 8.97 -32.95 -22.63
C LYS A 680 8.35 -31.84 -23.49
N GLN A 681 7.79 -30.80 -22.86
CA GLN A 681 7.24 -29.63 -23.54
C GLN A 681 8.24 -28.48 -23.71
N GLY A 682 9.48 -28.67 -23.26
CA GLY A 682 10.53 -27.65 -23.24
C GLY A 682 10.20 -26.51 -22.27
N ILE A 683 9.61 -26.84 -21.11
CA ILE A 683 9.34 -25.93 -20.01
C ILE A 683 10.32 -26.27 -18.89
N GLN A 684 11.05 -25.28 -18.39
CA GLN A 684 11.94 -25.42 -17.24
C GLN A 684 11.16 -25.62 -15.94
N ALA A 685 11.79 -26.19 -14.93
CA ALA A 685 11.26 -26.24 -13.57
C ALA A 685 12.18 -25.48 -12.61
N ILE A 686 11.60 -24.54 -11.86
CA ILE A 686 12.27 -23.79 -10.80
C ILE A 686 11.96 -24.46 -9.46
N ALA A 687 13.01 -24.80 -8.71
CA ALA A 687 12.90 -25.24 -7.32
C ALA A 687 12.87 -24.03 -6.37
N ASP A 688 12.05 -24.08 -5.34
CA ASP A 688 12.13 -23.10 -4.26
C ASP A 688 13.28 -23.45 -3.31
N TRP A 689 14.25 -22.55 -3.17
CA TRP A 689 15.37 -22.69 -2.24
C TRP A 689 15.18 -21.76 -1.06
N VAL A 690 14.97 -22.37 0.11
CA VAL A 690 14.60 -21.70 1.36
C VAL A 690 15.74 -21.87 2.38
N PRO A 691 16.72 -20.96 2.43
CA PRO A 691 17.92 -21.10 3.27
C PRO A 691 17.82 -20.45 4.66
N ASP A 692 16.78 -19.64 4.91
CA ASP A 692 16.64 -18.78 6.08
C ASP A 692 16.41 -19.58 7.38
N GLN A 693 15.48 -20.53 7.36
CA GLN A 693 14.90 -21.09 8.58
C GLN A 693 14.61 -22.59 8.55
N LEU A 694 14.51 -23.18 9.75
CA LEU A 694 14.09 -24.56 9.97
C LEU A 694 13.06 -24.69 11.11
N TYR A 695 12.06 -25.54 10.89
CA TYR A 695 10.93 -25.75 11.81
C TYR A 695 11.00 -27.08 12.55
N GLN A 696 10.37 -27.13 13.72
CA GLN A 696 10.03 -28.37 14.45
C GLN A 696 11.20 -29.36 14.64
N LEU A 697 12.43 -28.85 14.86
CA LEU A 697 13.60 -29.69 15.11
C LEU A 697 13.39 -30.51 16.40
N PRO A 698 13.48 -31.85 16.35
CA PRO A 698 13.03 -32.70 17.47
C PRO A 698 13.96 -32.71 18.68
N GLY A 699 15.25 -32.40 18.49
CA GLY A 699 16.26 -32.46 19.54
C GLY A 699 16.36 -31.16 20.33
N GLN A 700 16.38 -31.28 21.65
CA GLN A 700 16.58 -30.16 22.57
C GLN A 700 18.07 -29.92 22.85
N GLU A 701 18.43 -28.65 23.02
CA GLU A 701 19.72 -28.21 23.55
C GLU A 701 19.52 -27.11 24.58
N VAL A 702 20.43 -27.00 25.55
CA VAL A 702 20.55 -25.78 26.36
C VAL A 702 21.47 -24.81 25.63
N VAL A 703 20.93 -23.63 25.32
CA VAL A 703 21.65 -22.50 24.72
C VAL A 703 21.74 -21.37 25.74
N THR A 704 22.63 -20.41 25.50
CA THR A 704 22.52 -19.10 26.16
C THR A 704 21.81 -18.16 25.20
N ALA A 705 20.76 -17.48 25.66
CA ALA A 705 19.91 -16.66 24.81
C ALA A 705 19.70 -15.25 25.37
N THR A 706 19.43 -14.33 24.44
CA THR A 706 19.01 -12.95 24.72
C THR A 706 17.75 -12.64 23.89
N ARG A 707 16.69 -12.14 24.53
CA ARG A 707 15.47 -11.71 23.84
C ARG A 707 15.78 -10.51 22.95
N ALA A 708 15.47 -10.60 21.66
CA ALA A 708 15.76 -9.60 20.65
C ALA A 708 14.57 -9.39 19.71
N ASN A 709 14.52 -8.26 19.00
CA ASN A 709 13.58 -8.03 17.90
C ASN A 709 14.04 -8.73 16.60
N SER A 710 13.30 -8.56 15.51
CA SER A 710 13.64 -9.11 14.19
C SER A 710 15.05 -8.77 13.68
N TYR A 711 15.63 -7.64 14.08
CA TYR A 711 17.00 -7.26 13.68
C TYR A 711 18.09 -7.87 14.56
N GLY A 712 17.73 -8.67 15.57
CA GLY A 712 18.66 -9.16 16.58
C GLY A 712 19.07 -8.10 17.61
N THR A 713 18.40 -6.95 17.65
CA THR A 713 18.65 -5.93 18.67
C THR A 713 18.05 -6.39 20.01
N PRO A 714 18.85 -6.48 21.10
CA PRO A 714 18.35 -6.90 22.41
C PRO A 714 17.19 -6.04 22.90
N LYS A 715 16.15 -6.68 23.41
CA LYS A 715 15.00 -5.99 24.01
C LYS A 715 15.38 -5.48 25.40
N ALA A 716 15.25 -4.18 25.61
CA ALA A 716 15.46 -3.57 26.91
C ALA A 716 14.52 -4.20 27.96
N ASN A 717 15.02 -4.39 29.18
CA ASN A 717 14.26 -4.92 30.32
C ASN A 717 13.62 -6.32 30.09
N ALA A 718 14.19 -7.14 29.21
CA ALA A 718 13.75 -8.52 29.04
C ALA A 718 14.32 -9.46 30.12
N TYR A 719 13.54 -10.45 30.54
CA TYR A 719 13.98 -11.46 31.51
C TYR A 719 15.04 -12.42 30.95
N ILE A 720 15.03 -12.62 29.63
CA ILE A 720 16.01 -13.45 28.91
C ILE A 720 17.09 -12.52 28.36
N ASN A 721 18.24 -12.49 29.05
CA ASN A 721 19.41 -11.71 28.66
C ASN A 721 20.65 -12.45 29.15
N ASN A 722 21.38 -13.08 28.22
CA ASN A 722 22.44 -14.04 28.53
C ASN A 722 21.98 -15.16 29.49
N THR A 723 20.74 -15.62 29.33
CA THR A 723 20.09 -16.61 30.20
C THR A 723 20.16 -18.00 29.56
N LEU A 724 20.39 -19.06 30.35
CA LEU A 724 20.27 -20.43 29.84
C LEU A 724 18.82 -20.74 29.49
N TYR A 725 18.61 -21.25 28.28
CA TYR A 725 17.30 -21.53 27.72
C TYR A 725 17.32 -22.88 27.00
N VAL A 726 16.24 -23.65 27.09
CA VAL A 726 16.13 -24.90 26.31
C VAL A 726 15.57 -24.52 24.94
N ALA A 727 16.32 -24.78 23.86
CA ALA A 727 15.88 -24.60 22.49
C ALA A 727 15.66 -25.95 21.79
N ASN A 728 14.84 -25.96 20.74
CA ASN A 728 14.71 -27.08 19.82
C ASN A 728 15.56 -26.81 18.58
N SER A 729 16.86 -27.10 18.67
CA SER A 729 17.86 -26.73 17.66
C SER A 729 18.54 -27.93 17.00
N LYS A 730 18.31 -29.16 17.49
CA LYS A 730 18.93 -30.37 16.96
C LYS A 730 18.00 -31.08 15.97
N SER A 731 18.46 -31.29 14.74
CA SER A 731 17.77 -32.22 13.83
C SER A 731 17.90 -33.67 14.35
N SER A 732 17.17 -34.62 13.76
CA SER A 732 17.10 -35.98 14.29
C SER A 732 18.42 -36.74 14.18
N GLY A 733 19.28 -36.35 13.23
CA GLY A 733 20.53 -37.06 12.89
C GLY A 733 20.29 -38.42 12.23
N LYS A 734 19.05 -38.72 11.83
CA LYS A 734 18.62 -39.95 11.14
C LYS A 734 17.70 -39.65 9.95
N ASP A 735 17.59 -38.37 9.60
CA ASP A 735 16.78 -37.80 8.53
C ASP A 735 17.60 -37.70 7.23
N PHE A 736 17.00 -37.17 6.17
CA PHE A 736 17.69 -37.00 4.88
C PHE A 736 18.75 -35.90 4.94
N GLN A 737 18.68 -34.95 5.87
CA GLN A 737 19.83 -34.10 6.23
C GLN A 737 21.05 -34.95 6.65
N ALA A 738 20.87 -35.97 7.49
CA ALA A 738 21.95 -36.88 7.84
C ALA A 738 22.45 -37.70 6.63
N GLN A 739 21.56 -38.03 5.70
CA GLN A 739 21.93 -38.75 4.49
C GLN A 739 22.72 -37.87 3.51
N TYR A 740 22.22 -36.69 3.15
CA TYR A 740 22.72 -35.89 2.02
C TYR A 740 23.50 -34.63 2.40
N GLY A 741 23.44 -34.17 3.65
CA GLY A 741 24.17 -32.99 4.10
C GLY A 741 25.67 -33.12 3.86
N GLY A 742 26.26 -32.18 3.13
CA GLY A 742 27.67 -32.11 2.77
C GLY A 742 28.20 -33.25 1.89
N GLU A 743 27.34 -34.15 1.37
CA GLU A 743 27.80 -35.32 0.61
C GLU A 743 28.50 -34.96 -0.69
N PHE A 744 28.08 -33.90 -1.35
CA PHE A 744 28.52 -33.53 -2.70
C PHE A 744 29.71 -32.57 -2.69
N LEU A 745 30.11 -32.05 -1.52
CA LEU A 745 31.14 -31.03 -1.39
C LEU A 745 32.51 -31.49 -1.91
N ASP A 746 32.90 -32.73 -1.61
CA ASP A 746 34.18 -33.27 -2.08
C ASP A 746 34.23 -33.38 -3.61
N GLU A 747 33.11 -33.78 -4.23
CA GLU A 747 32.98 -33.84 -5.69
C GLU A 747 33.02 -32.43 -6.29
N LEU A 748 32.23 -31.50 -5.73
CA LEU A 748 32.16 -30.11 -6.18
C LEU A 748 33.51 -29.42 -6.07
N GLN A 749 34.26 -29.64 -4.99
CA GLN A 749 35.60 -29.06 -4.81
C GLN A 749 36.58 -29.58 -5.86
N LYS A 750 36.48 -30.86 -6.22
CA LYS A 750 37.29 -31.44 -7.29
C LYS A 750 36.91 -30.90 -8.67
N LYS A 751 35.62 -30.72 -8.93
CA LYS A 751 35.08 -30.32 -10.24
C LYS A 751 35.19 -28.82 -10.49
N TYR A 752 34.96 -28.02 -9.45
CA TYR A 752 34.88 -26.56 -9.48
C TYR A 752 35.67 -25.94 -8.31
N PRO A 753 37.01 -26.10 -8.28
CA PRO A 753 37.83 -25.66 -7.14
C PRO A 753 37.68 -24.18 -6.81
N GLN A 754 37.43 -23.33 -7.83
CA GLN A 754 37.28 -21.89 -7.64
C GLN A 754 36.13 -21.52 -6.69
N LEU A 755 35.04 -22.31 -6.65
CA LEU A 755 33.91 -22.05 -5.73
C LEU A 755 34.32 -22.03 -4.26
N PHE A 756 35.40 -22.75 -3.92
CA PHE A 756 35.93 -22.88 -2.56
C PHE A 756 37.13 -21.96 -2.31
N GLU A 757 37.61 -21.25 -3.35
CA GLU A 757 38.70 -20.29 -3.27
C GLU A 757 38.20 -18.84 -3.25
N ASP A 758 37.00 -18.60 -3.76
CA ASP A 758 36.33 -17.30 -3.70
C ASP A 758 36.08 -16.86 -2.25
N VAL A 759 36.34 -15.59 -1.98
CA VAL A 759 36.15 -14.98 -0.65
C VAL A 759 34.79 -14.32 -0.61
N MET A 760 33.98 -14.73 0.37
CA MET A 760 32.65 -14.20 0.60
C MET A 760 32.75 -12.81 1.27
N ILE A 761 31.84 -11.90 0.91
CA ILE A 761 32.00 -10.46 1.18
C ILE A 761 31.71 -10.17 2.66
N SER A 762 30.67 -10.77 3.23
CA SER A 762 30.23 -10.46 4.58
C SER A 762 31.28 -10.89 5.62
N THR A 763 31.90 -12.04 5.39
CA THR A 763 32.82 -12.71 6.33
C THR A 763 34.29 -12.40 6.06
N GLY A 764 34.65 -12.05 4.81
CA GLY A 764 36.04 -12.02 4.37
C GLY A 764 36.72 -13.40 4.42
N LYS A 765 35.94 -14.49 4.39
CA LYS A 765 36.41 -15.89 4.43
C LYS A 765 35.96 -16.65 3.18
N LYS A 766 36.65 -17.76 2.90
CA LYS A 766 36.20 -18.77 1.94
C LYS A 766 35.15 -19.65 2.62
N ILE A 767 34.24 -20.23 1.84
CA ILE A 767 33.36 -21.30 2.35
C ILE A 767 34.20 -22.48 2.86
N ASP A 768 33.73 -23.17 3.90
CA ASP A 768 34.47 -24.25 4.56
C ASP A 768 33.78 -25.62 4.33
N PRO A 769 34.26 -26.42 3.36
CA PRO A 769 33.71 -27.74 3.10
C PRO A 769 34.23 -28.84 4.04
N SER A 770 35.17 -28.52 4.95
CA SER A 770 35.83 -29.54 5.78
C SER A 770 34.91 -30.15 6.84
N VAL A 771 33.80 -29.47 7.14
CA VAL A 771 32.77 -29.93 8.09
C VAL A 771 31.47 -30.17 7.32
N LYS A 772 30.96 -31.40 7.39
CA LYS A 772 29.66 -31.78 6.80
C LYS A 772 28.55 -31.66 7.85
N ILE A 773 27.51 -30.89 7.57
CA ILE A 773 26.37 -30.74 8.50
C ILE A 773 25.44 -31.93 8.33
N LYS A 774 25.70 -33.02 9.07
CA LYS A 774 24.80 -34.19 9.12
C LYS A 774 23.66 -34.05 10.12
N GLN A 775 23.83 -33.15 11.08
CA GLN A 775 22.83 -32.86 12.09
C GLN A 775 22.91 -31.37 12.39
N TRP A 776 21.77 -30.70 12.30
CA TRP A 776 21.67 -29.31 12.74
C TRP A 776 21.81 -29.22 14.26
N SER A 777 22.33 -28.10 14.74
CA SER A 777 22.50 -27.79 16.17
C SER A 777 22.61 -26.27 16.35
N ALA A 778 22.48 -25.78 17.58
CA ALA A 778 22.42 -24.36 17.91
C ALA A 778 23.65 -23.54 17.47
N LYS A 779 24.82 -24.17 17.32
CA LYS A 779 26.04 -23.51 16.81
C LYS A 779 25.96 -23.09 15.33
N TYR A 780 24.99 -23.60 14.58
CA TYR A 780 24.73 -23.21 13.19
C TYR A 780 23.48 -22.34 13.04
N MET A 781 22.93 -21.86 14.15
CA MET A 781 21.76 -20.98 14.18
C MET A 781 22.15 -19.63 14.77
N ASN A 782 21.59 -18.56 14.23
CA ASN A 782 21.62 -17.24 14.85
C ASN A 782 20.73 -17.26 16.11
N GLY A 783 19.60 -17.95 16.05
CA GLY A 783 18.63 -17.99 17.14
C GLY A 783 17.34 -18.70 16.77
N THR A 784 16.26 -18.36 17.48
CA THR A 784 14.92 -18.93 17.25
C THR A 784 13.84 -17.92 17.63
N ASN A 785 12.61 -18.08 17.12
CA ASN A 785 11.44 -17.48 17.74
C ASN A 785 11.29 -17.92 19.22
N ILE A 786 10.56 -17.15 20.03
CA ILE A 786 10.27 -17.55 21.42
C ILE A 786 9.43 -18.84 21.49
N LEU A 787 9.75 -19.74 22.44
CA LEU A 787 9.20 -21.12 22.47
C LEU A 787 8.19 -21.37 23.60
N GLY A 788 7.82 -20.34 24.36
CA GLY A 788 6.87 -20.47 25.47
C GLY A 788 7.38 -21.32 26.63
N ARG A 789 8.69 -21.32 26.87
CA ARG A 789 9.35 -22.04 27.97
C ARG A 789 9.64 -21.15 29.17
N GLY A 790 9.70 -19.85 28.99
CA GLY A 790 9.99 -18.88 30.04
C GLY A 790 11.47 -18.78 30.40
N SER A 791 11.80 -17.69 31.08
CA SER A 791 13.18 -17.35 31.46
C SER A 791 13.83 -18.29 32.47
N ARG A 792 13.03 -19.10 33.20
CA ARG A 792 13.52 -19.99 34.27
C ARG A 792 13.27 -21.47 34.01
N TYR A 793 13.09 -21.86 32.73
CA TYR A 793 12.88 -23.26 32.36
C TYR A 793 14.11 -24.14 32.62
N VAL A 794 15.32 -23.58 32.50
CA VAL A 794 16.52 -24.23 32.99
C VAL A 794 16.61 -23.92 34.49
N LEU A 795 16.43 -24.95 35.33
CA LEU A 795 16.29 -24.73 36.76
C LEU A 795 17.60 -24.23 37.37
N SER A 796 17.49 -23.16 38.15
CA SER A 796 18.60 -22.50 38.83
C SER A 796 18.31 -22.27 40.31
N ASN A 797 19.38 -21.99 41.04
CA ASN A 797 19.37 -21.66 42.46
C ASN A 797 19.72 -20.18 42.65
N ASP A 798 18.74 -19.35 42.98
CA ASP A 798 18.95 -17.91 43.12
C ASP A 798 19.91 -17.57 44.28
N ALA A 799 19.90 -18.38 45.36
CA ALA A 799 20.77 -18.19 46.52
C ALA A 799 22.27 -18.34 46.21
N THR A 800 22.62 -19.05 45.14
CA THR A 800 24.02 -19.33 44.73
C THR A 800 24.36 -18.83 43.33
N GLY A 801 23.38 -18.42 42.52
CA GLY A 801 23.55 -18.04 41.11
C GLY A 801 23.90 -19.20 40.18
N ARG A 802 23.74 -20.46 40.63
CA ARG A 802 24.14 -21.67 39.88
C ARG A 802 22.94 -22.40 39.29
N TYR A 803 23.12 -22.98 38.11
CA TYR A 803 22.15 -23.88 37.50
C TYR A 803 22.29 -25.30 38.07
N TYR A 804 21.16 -25.98 38.28
CA TYR A 804 21.18 -27.39 38.69
C TYR A 804 21.60 -28.25 37.53
N GLN A 805 22.63 -29.07 37.76
CA GLN A 805 23.23 -29.88 36.72
C GLN A 805 23.72 -31.21 37.28
N VAL A 806 23.62 -32.24 36.45
CA VAL A 806 24.14 -33.58 36.68
C VAL A 806 25.00 -33.91 35.46
N THR A 807 26.31 -33.78 35.63
CA THR A 807 27.31 -34.03 34.57
C THR A 807 28.46 -34.85 35.15
N ASP A 808 29.26 -35.46 34.29
CA ASP A 808 30.47 -36.19 34.69
C ASP A 808 31.50 -35.28 35.38
N ASN A 809 31.46 -33.97 35.08
CA ASN A 809 32.37 -32.96 35.62
C ASN A 809 31.90 -32.32 36.93
N GLY A 810 30.70 -32.68 37.42
CA GLY A 810 30.19 -32.18 38.69
C GLY A 810 28.66 -32.22 38.80
N ILE A 811 28.20 -32.41 40.04
CA ILE A 811 26.78 -32.48 40.41
C ILE A 811 26.45 -31.27 41.28
N PHE A 812 25.36 -30.57 40.94
CA PHE A 812 24.76 -29.53 41.79
C PHE A 812 23.25 -29.75 41.82
N LEU A 813 22.75 -30.15 42.99
CA LEU A 813 21.35 -30.52 43.23
C LEU A 813 20.81 -29.79 44.47
N PRO A 814 19.48 -29.63 44.58
CA PRO A 814 18.85 -29.26 45.84
C PRO A 814 19.21 -30.25 46.96
N LYS A 815 19.57 -29.73 48.13
CA LYS A 815 19.97 -30.58 49.27
C LYS A 815 18.90 -31.59 49.71
N PRO A 816 17.58 -31.32 49.64
CA PRO A 816 16.55 -32.33 49.92
C PRO A 816 16.58 -33.56 49.01
N LEU A 817 17.22 -33.48 47.84
CA LEU A 817 17.43 -34.62 46.94
C LEU A 817 18.74 -35.38 47.21
N THR A 818 19.46 -34.97 48.27
CA THR A 818 20.72 -35.55 48.73
C THR A 818 20.58 -36.03 50.19
N ASP A 819 21.62 -36.64 50.74
CA ASP A 819 21.70 -37.05 52.15
C ASP A 819 21.86 -35.89 53.14
N GLN A 820 22.07 -34.66 52.67
CA GLN A 820 22.39 -33.50 53.52
C GLN A 820 21.16 -32.88 54.22
N GLY A 821 19.95 -33.03 53.68
CA GLY A 821 18.76 -32.31 54.15
C GLY A 821 18.83 -30.79 53.94
N GLY A 822 17.72 -30.08 54.12
CA GLY A 822 17.64 -28.62 53.84
C GLY A 822 16.94 -27.82 54.94
N LYS A 823 17.46 -26.62 55.22
CA LYS A 823 16.75 -25.56 55.97
C LYS A 823 16.18 -24.57 54.97
N THR A 824 15.01 -23.99 55.21
CA THR A 824 14.45 -22.92 54.35
C THR A 824 13.78 -21.86 55.21
N GLY A 825 13.71 -20.62 54.71
CA GLY A 825 13.06 -19.48 55.33
C GLY A 825 14.04 -18.44 55.90
N PHE A 826 13.46 -17.36 56.42
CA PHE A 826 14.18 -16.29 57.09
C PHE A 826 14.60 -16.69 58.51
N TYR A 827 15.83 -16.37 58.87
CA TYR A 827 16.40 -16.66 60.18
C TYR A 827 17.21 -15.48 60.69
N TYR A 828 16.87 -14.98 61.88
CA TYR A 828 17.68 -13.98 62.57
C TYR A 828 18.68 -14.69 63.49
N ASP A 829 19.96 -14.59 63.18
CA ASP A 829 21.03 -15.31 63.91
C ASP A 829 21.72 -14.46 64.99
N GLY A 830 21.19 -13.27 65.28
CA GLY A 830 21.78 -12.30 66.21
C GLY A 830 22.76 -11.31 65.58
N LYS A 831 23.16 -11.49 64.31
CA LYS A 831 23.99 -10.55 63.54
C LYS A 831 23.19 -9.84 62.45
N GLY A 832 22.29 -10.57 61.80
CA GLY A 832 21.44 -10.03 60.76
C GLY A 832 20.36 -11.03 60.35
N MET A 833 19.51 -10.62 59.41
CA MET A 833 18.50 -11.51 58.84
C MET A 833 19.13 -12.31 57.70
N ALA A 834 19.26 -13.63 57.85
CA ALA A 834 19.70 -14.55 56.82
C ALA A 834 18.49 -15.24 56.17
N TYR A 835 18.65 -15.72 54.94
CA TYR A 835 17.64 -16.52 54.25
C TYR A 835 18.25 -17.79 53.70
N PHE A 836 17.55 -18.91 53.89
CA PHE A 836 17.83 -20.17 53.22
C PHE A 836 16.71 -20.45 52.23
N ASP A 837 17.05 -20.81 51.01
CA ASP A 837 16.06 -21.12 49.99
C ASP A 837 15.46 -22.52 50.16
N ASN A 838 14.47 -22.86 49.33
CA ASN A 838 13.79 -24.16 49.34
C ASN A 838 14.73 -25.34 49.02
N SER A 839 15.94 -25.06 48.57
CA SER A 839 16.98 -26.04 48.23
C SER A 839 18.00 -26.23 49.35
N GLY A 840 17.90 -25.46 50.45
CA GLY A 840 18.78 -25.58 51.60
C GLY A 840 20.05 -24.73 51.54
N PHE A 841 20.16 -23.80 50.59
CA PHE A 841 21.32 -22.94 50.43
C PHE A 841 21.07 -21.57 51.05
N GLN A 842 22.05 -21.04 51.78
CA GLN A 842 21.99 -19.67 52.29
C GLN A 842 22.19 -18.70 51.13
N ALA A 843 21.30 -17.70 51.01
CA ALA A 843 21.45 -16.63 50.04
C ALA A 843 22.69 -15.79 50.36
N LYS A 844 23.61 -15.68 49.40
CA LYS A 844 24.83 -14.85 49.50
C LYS A 844 25.11 -14.19 48.17
N ASN A 845 25.33 -12.88 48.17
CA ASN A 845 25.41 -12.06 46.95
C ASN A 845 24.26 -12.33 45.98
N ALA A 846 23.04 -12.43 46.53
CA ALA A 846 21.91 -13.03 45.81
C ALA A 846 20.63 -12.21 45.99
N PHE A 847 19.92 -12.02 44.88
CA PHE A 847 18.52 -11.60 44.89
C PHE A 847 17.62 -12.81 45.17
N ILE A 848 16.67 -12.66 46.08
CA ILE A 848 15.70 -13.69 46.44
C ILE A 848 14.29 -13.14 46.26
N LYS A 849 13.45 -13.89 45.55
CA LYS A 849 12.00 -13.67 45.53
C LYS A 849 11.35 -14.50 46.63
N TYR A 850 10.61 -13.85 47.53
CA TYR A 850 9.82 -14.53 48.56
C TYR A 850 8.49 -13.81 48.76
N ALA A 851 7.39 -14.57 48.69
CA ALA A 851 6.03 -14.07 48.84
C ALA A 851 5.76 -12.80 47.99
N GLY A 852 6.11 -12.86 46.70
CA GLY A 852 5.92 -11.77 45.74
C GLY A 852 6.90 -10.59 45.85
N ASN A 853 7.76 -10.55 46.87
CA ASN A 853 8.70 -9.46 47.11
C ASN A 853 10.14 -9.89 46.84
N TYR A 854 11.01 -8.95 46.49
CA TYR A 854 12.43 -9.19 46.23
C TYR A 854 13.30 -8.64 47.35
N TYR A 855 14.34 -9.37 47.69
CA TYR A 855 15.31 -9.05 48.74
C TYR A 855 16.72 -9.28 48.20
N TYR A 856 17.71 -8.62 48.78
CA TYR A 856 19.11 -8.90 48.47
C TYR A 856 19.90 -9.23 49.72
N PHE A 857 20.76 -10.24 49.63
CA PHE A 857 21.64 -10.70 50.70
C PHE A 857 23.10 -10.47 50.31
N ASP A 858 23.86 -9.85 51.20
CA ASP A 858 25.28 -9.56 51.00
C ASP A 858 26.16 -10.82 50.95
N LYS A 859 27.48 -10.63 50.84
CA LYS A 859 28.47 -11.73 50.75
C LYS A 859 28.56 -12.55 52.03
N GLU A 860 28.23 -11.96 53.18
CA GLU A 860 28.14 -12.66 54.46
C GLU A 860 26.84 -13.47 54.58
N GLY A 861 25.80 -13.08 53.84
CA GLY A 861 24.50 -13.72 53.74
C GLY A 861 23.42 -13.03 54.57
N TYR A 862 23.53 -11.72 54.77
CA TYR A 862 22.59 -10.90 55.52
C TYR A 862 21.82 -9.94 54.61
N MET A 863 20.54 -9.77 54.91
CA MET A 863 19.60 -8.95 54.14
C MET A 863 19.99 -7.47 54.19
N LEU A 864 20.06 -6.83 53.01
CA LEU A 864 20.34 -5.41 52.90
C LEU A 864 19.08 -4.54 52.99
N THR A 865 19.27 -3.29 53.41
CA THR A 865 18.25 -2.24 53.45
C THR A 865 18.85 -0.91 52.95
N GLY A 866 18.00 0.05 52.59
CA GLY A 866 18.40 1.34 52.04
C GLY A 866 18.91 1.27 50.59
N ARG A 867 19.58 2.33 50.16
CA ARG A 867 20.21 2.41 48.82
C ARG A 867 21.51 1.62 48.80
N GLN A 868 21.66 0.73 47.84
CA GLN A 868 22.80 -0.19 47.74
C GLN A 868 23.30 -0.25 46.29
N ASP A 869 24.61 -0.37 46.11
CA ASP A 869 25.22 -0.63 44.81
C ASP A 869 25.66 -2.10 44.74
N VAL A 870 25.11 -2.84 43.78
CA VAL A 870 25.36 -4.26 43.55
C VAL A 870 25.74 -4.44 42.08
N ASP A 871 26.91 -5.00 41.82
CA ASP A 871 27.42 -5.27 40.46
C ASP A 871 27.33 -4.06 39.50
N GLY A 872 27.61 -2.87 40.01
CA GLY A 872 27.57 -1.61 39.25
C GLY A 872 26.18 -1.01 39.03
N LYS A 873 25.13 -1.70 39.48
CA LYS A 873 23.74 -1.23 39.47
C LYS A 873 23.31 -0.75 40.85
N THR A 874 22.51 0.30 40.90
CA THR A 874 22.02 0.89 42.15
C THR A 874 20.61 0.39 42.41
N TYR A 875 20.32 -0.04 43.64
CA TYR A 875 19.04 -0.58 44.09
C TYR A 875 18.58 0.14 45.34
N PHE A 876 17.28 0.05 45.65
CA PHE A 876 16.75 0.56 46.91
C PHE A 876 15.88 -0.49 47.59
N PHE A 877 16.22 -0.79 48.84
CA PHE A 877 15.52 -1.74 49.69
C PHE A 877 14.86 -0.97 50.86
N LEU A 878 13.58 -1.21 51.09
CA LEU A 878 12.83 -0.64 52.21
C LEU A 878 13.41 -1.13 53.57
N PRO A 879 13.03 -0.52 54.72
CA PRO A 879 13.53 -0.96 56.03
C PRO A 879 13.24 -2.42 56.40
N ASN A 880 12.25 -3.05 55.75
CA ASN A 880 11.95 -4.49 55.86
C ASN A 880 12.69 -5.35 54.82
N GLY A 881 13.59 -4.77 54.03
CA GLY A 881 14.41 -5.43 53.01
C GLY A 881 13.77 -5.55 51.63
N ILE A 882 12.52 -5.13 51.45
CA ILE A 882 11.82 -5.24 50.15
C ILE A 882 12.42 -4.27 49.13
N GLN A 883 12.85 -4.79 47.99
CA GLN A 883 13.36 -4.04 46.84
C GLN A 883 12.23 -3.22 46.18
N LEU A 884 12.48 -1.94 45.90
CA LEU A 884 11.62 -1.14 45.03
C LEU A 884 11.78 -1.58 43.56
N ARG A 885 10.66 -1.78 42.88
CA ARG A 885 10.57 -2.16 41.46
C ARG A 885 9.39 -1.45 40.81
N ASP A 886 9.50 -1.11 39.53
CA ASP A 886 8.49 -0.37 38.76
C ASP A 886 7.91 0.84 39.50
N SER A 887 8.78 1.55 40.24
CA SER A 887 8.35 2.54 41.24
C SER A 887 9.13 3.84 41.12
N ILE A 888 8.42 4.95 41.28
CA ILE A 888 9.02 6.28 41.49
C ILE A 888 9.26 6.45 42.99
N TYR A 889 10.52 6.71 43.36
CA TYR A 889 10.92 7.06 44.71
C TYR A 889 11.25 8.54 44.78
N GLN A 890 10.61 9.26 45.70
CA GLN A 890 10.84 10.68 45.93
C GLN A 890 11.71 10.88 47.19
N GLN A 891 12.81 11.62 47.05
CA GLN A 891 13.67 12.02 48.15
C GLN A 891 14.16 13.45 47.92
N ASP A 892 13.97 14.32 48.92
CA ASP A 892 14.40 15.73 48.90
C ASP A 892 13.96 16.51 47.64
N GLY A 893 12.74 16.26 47.18
CA GLY A 893 12.18 16.90 45.97
C GLY A 893 12.71 16.36 44.64
N LYS A 894 13.60 15.37 44.67
CA LYS A 894 14.09 14.65 43.49
C LYS A 894 13.35 13.33 43.32
N TYR A 895 13.15 12.94 42.08
CA TYR A 895 12.46 11.71 41.72
C TYR A 895 13.48 10.74 41.12
N TYR A 896 13.42 9.49 41.55
CA TYR A 896 14.24 8.39 41.03
C TYR A 896 13.29 7.29 40.58
N TYR A 897 13.63 6.59 39.51
CA TYR A 897 12.84 5.45 39.06
C TYR A 897 13.66 4.17 39.22
N PHE A 898 13.06 3.19 39.89
CA PHE A 898 13.59 1.85 39.99
C PHE A 898 12.79 0.96 39.03
N GLY A 899 13.49 0.43 38.03
CA GLY A 899 12.90 -0.28 36.91
C GLY A 899 12.32 -1.65 37.25
N SER A 900 12.00 -2.40 36.20
CA SER A 900 11.32 -3.68 36.37
C SER A 900 12.17 -4.72 37.07
N PHE A 901 13.51 -4.67 37.01
CA PHE A 901 14.40 -5.51 37.84
C PHE A 901 14.90 -4.80 39.11
N GLY A 902 14.35 -3.62 39.39
CA GLY A 902 14.60 -2.80 40.57
C GLY A 902 15.87 -1.98 40.53
N GLU A 903 16.64 -2.03 39.45
CA GLU A 903 17.77 -1.12 39.29
C GLU A 903 17.28 0.31 39.06
N GLN A 904 18.01 1.27 39.59
CA GLN A 904 17.79 2.67 39.35
C GLN A 904 18.16 3.02 37.90
N TYR A 905 17.24 3.64 37.18
CA TYR A 905 17.56 4.19 35.87
C TYR A 905 18.37 5.47 36.03
N LYS A 906 19.47 5.56 35.27
CA LYS A 906 20.40 6.69 35.26
C LYS A 906 21.01 6.86 33.88
N ASP A 907 21.47 8.07 33.62
CA ASP A 907 22.30 8.43 32.47
C ASP A 907 21.64 8.18 31.10
N GLY A 908 20.54 8.89 30.84
CA GLY A 908 19.95 8.95 29.51
C GLY A 908 18.46 8.61 29.46
N TYR A 909 18.01 8.21 28.27
CA TYR A 909 16.61 7.92 27.98
C TYR A 909 16.31 6.43 28.15
N PHE A 910 15.16 6.15 28.74
CA PHE A 910 14.60 4.81 28.83
C PHE A 910 13.21 4.80 28.19
N VAL A 911 12.94 3.73 27.44
CA VAL A 911 11.68 3.50 26.73
C VAL A 911 10.73 2.70 27.61
N PHE A 912 9.46 3.08 27.57
CA PHE A 912 8.37 2.45 28.29
C PHE A 912 7.23 2.21 27.31
N ASP A 913 6.75 0.97 27.24
CA ASP A 913 5.54 0.62 26.50
C ASP A 913 4.32 0.99 27.36
N VAL A 914 3.63 2.07 26.99
CA VAL A 914 2.49 2.62 27.74
C VAL A 914 1.19 2.31 26.99
N PRO A 915 0.18 1.67 27.60
CA PRO A 915 -1.10 1.43 26.93
C PRO A 915 -1.72 2.73 26.38
N LYS A 916 -2.12 2.71 25.10
CA LYS A 916 -2.91 3.80 24.53
C LYS A 916 -4.33 3.71 25.09
N GLU A 917 -4.80 4.83 25.62
CA GLU A 917 -6.10 4.91 26.31
C GLU A 917 -7.24 4.39 25.42
N GLY A 918 -8.02 3.43 25.92
CA GLY A 918 -9.15 2.83 25.20
C GLY A 918 -8.80 1.75 24.17
N THR A 919 -7.55 1.31 24.07
CA THR A 919 -7.10 0.26 23.13
C THR A 919 -6.27 -0.83 23.83
N SER A 920 -6.04 -1.96 23.15
CA SER A 920 -5.04 -2.96 23.56
C SER A 920 -3.63 -2.66 23.03
N GLU A 921 -3.44 -1.56 22.30
CA GLU A 921 -2.15 -1.14 21.77
C GLU A 921 -1.34 -0.41 22.85
N THR A 922 -0.02 -0.49 22.74
CA THR A 922 0.91 0.33 23.53
C THR A 922 1.58 1.37 22.64
N GLU A 923 2.02 2.46 23.24
CA GLU A 923 2.87 3.47 22.63
C GLU A 923 4.18 3.58 23.41
N ALA A 924 5.30 3.68 22.69
CA ALA A 924 6.60 3.90 23.28
C ALA A 924 6.70 5.34 23.80
N LYS A 925 6.80 5.50 25.12
CA LYS A 925 7.11 6.77 25.79
C LYS A 925 8.52 6.75 26.37
N PHE A 926 9.10 7.94 26.49
CA PHE A 926 10.48 8.10 26.93
C PHE A 926 10.49 8.81 28.28
N ARG A 927 11.34 8.36 29.20
CA ARG A 927 11.74 9.14 30.39
C ARG A 927 13.22 9.42 30.31
N TYR A 928 13.65 10.57 30.82
CA TYR A 928 15.07 10.92 30.91
C TYR A 928 15.53 10.92 32.37
N PHE A 929 16.74 10.42 32.59
CA PHE A 929 17.40 10.40 33.89
C PHE A 929 18.77 11.05 33.78
N SER A 930 19.10 11.93 34.74
CA SER A 930 20.43 12.53 34.84
C SER A 930 21.51 11.45 35.07
N PRO A 931 22.81 11.78 34.96
CA PRO A 931 23.88 10.84 35.32
C PRO A 931 23.84 10.34 36.78
N THR A 932 23.22 11.12 37.69
CA THR A 932 22.97 10.73 39.09
C THR A 932 21.64 9.97 39.27
N GLY A 933 20.87 9.84 38.19
CA GLY A 933 19.60 9.12 38.07
C GLY A 933 18.37 9.88 38.53
N GLU A 934 18.47 11.21 38.60
CA GLU A 934 17.32 12.09 38.83
C GLU A 934 16.42 12.09 37.59
N MET A 935 15.18 11.65 37.74
CA MET A 935 14.17 11.64 36.68
C MET A 935 13.77 13.07 36.35
N ALA A 936 13.79 13.41 35.06
CA ALA A 936 13.33 14.70 34.59
C ALA A 936 11.81 14.84 34.78
N VAL A 937 11.41 15.97 35.35
CA VAL A 937 10.01 16.39 35.51
C VAL A 937 9.95 17.89 35.18
N GLY A 938 8.95 18.30 34.42
CA GLY A 938 8.82 19.66 33.93
C GLY A 938 9.86 20.01 32.84
N LEU A 939 10.16 21.30 32.71
CA LEU A 939 11.13 21.83 31.76
C LEU A 939 12.56 21.45 32.17
N THR A 940 13.20 20.59 31.38
CA THR A 940 14.53 20.04 31.66
C THR A 940 15.41 20.09 30.42
N HIS A 941 16.68 20.49 30.56
CA HIS A 941 17.66 20.36 29.48
C HIS A 941 18.18 18.92 29.40
N ALA A 942 17.91 18.24 28.28
CA ALA A 942 18.27 16.85 28.04
C ALA A 942 18.48 16.61 26.53
N GLY A 943 19.35 15.67 26.14
CA GLY A 943 19.51 15.27 24.74
C GLY A 943 19.91 16.41 23.77
N GLY A 944 20.62 17.43 24.28
CA GLY A 944 21.09 18.57 23.47
C GLY A 944 20.09 19.73 23.33
N GLY A 945 18.95 19.73 24.03
CA GLY A 945 17.98 20.83 24.00
C GLY A 945 17.13 20.94 25.27
N LEU A 946 16.32 22.00 25.38
CA LEU A 946 15.28 22.12 26.39
C LEU A 946 14.09 21.22 26.02
N GLN A 947 13.61 20.41 26.94
CA GLN A 947 12.50 19.47 26.74
C GLN A 947 11.50 19.57 27.89
N TYR A 948 10.32 18.98 27.74
CA TYR A 948 9.33 18.88 28.83
C TYR A 948 8.98 17.44 29.13
N PHE A 949 8.93 17.12 30.41
CA PHE A 949 8.49 15.84 30.93
C PHE A 949 7.29 16.06 31.85
N ASP A 950 6.25 15.22 31.73
CA ASP A 950 5.05 15.32 32.55
C ASP A 950 5.30 14.96 34.03
N GLU A 951 4.24 14.99 34.86
CA GLU A 951 4.33 14.66 36.29
C GLU A 951 4.82 13.23 36.58
N ASN A 952 4.67 12.33 35.61
CA ASN A 952 5.17 10.96 35.67
C ASN A 952 6.55 10.84 35.02
N GLY A 953 7.12 11.92 34.50
CA GLY A 953 8.43 11.97 33.85
C GLY A 953 8.44 11.52 32.39
N PHE A 954 7.28 11.39 31.73
CA PHE A 954 7.23 11.06 30.31
C PHE A 954 7.43 12.30 29.43
N GLN A 955 8.29 12.15 28.43
CA GLN A 955 8.65 13.21 27.49
C GLN A 955 7.47 13.62 26.61
N ALA A 956 7.21 14.91 26.53
CA ALA A 956 6.28 15.49 25.58
C ALA A 956 6.93 15.59 24.19
N LYS A 957 6.26 15.04 23.17
CA LYS A 957 6.64 15.19 21.75
C LYS A 957 5.44 15.64 20.92
N GLY A 958 5.68 16.55 19.98
CA GLY A 958 4.67 17.05 19.05
C GLY A 958 3.53 17.83 19.72
N THR A 959 3.77 18.39 20.91
CA THR A 959 2.72 19.04 21.71
C THR A 959 3.23 20.33 22.36
N LYS A 960 2.29 21.18 22.77
CA LYS A 960 2.54 22.45 23.45
C LYS A 960 2.43 22.31 24.97
N TYR A 961 3.21 23.12 25.69
CA TYR A 961 3.13 23.27 27.13
C TYR A 961 3.08 24.76 27.49
N VAL A 962 2.17 25.14 28.38
CA VAL A 962 2.07 26.50 28.89
C VAL A 962 2.45 26.49 30.36
N THR A 963 3.50 27.22 30.71
CA THR A 963 3.95 27.34 32.11
C THR A 963 2.95 28.16 32.94
N PRO A 964 2.95 28.03 34.28
CA PRO A 964 2.09 28.84 35.15
C PRO A 964 2.24 30.37 35.00
N ASP A 965 3.41 30.85 34.58
CA ASP A 965 3.66 32.26 34.25
C ASP A 965 3.26 32.65 32.82
N GLY A 966 2.57 31.77 32.09
CA GLY A 966 1.95 32.04 30.79
C GLY A 966 2.87 31.90 29.58
N LYS A 967 4.08 31.34 29.73
CA LYS A 967 4.99 31.12 28.59
C LYS A 967 4.62 29.84 27.85
N LEU A 968 4.48 29.93 26.53
CA LEU A 968 4.15 28.79 25.66
C LEU A 968 5.42 28.20 25.06
N TYR A 969 5.61 26.90 25.22
CA TYR A 969 6.65 26.10 24.58
C TYR A 969 6.00 25.09 23.62
N PHE A 970 6.74 24.66 22.59
CA PHE A 970 6.34 23.58 21.70
C PHE A 970 7.50 22.62 21.49
N PHE A 971 7.24 21.32 21.63
CA PHE A 971 8.26 20.28 21.57
C PHE A 971 8.16 19.50 20.27
N ASP A 972 9.29 19.41 19.56
CA ASP A 972 9.43 18.73 18.29
C ASP A 972 8.93 17.27 18.35
N LYS A 973 8.20 16.84 17.32
CA LYS A 973 7.60 15.49 17.29
C LYS A 973 8.62 14.35 17.26
N ASN A 974 9.82 14.59 16.73
CA ASN A 974 10.83 13.55 16.57
C ASN A 974 11.79 13.55 17.77
N SER A 975 12.38 14.71 18.06
CA SER A 975 13.41 14.87 19.08
C SER A 975 12.85 15.15 20.48
N GLY A 976 11.68 15.78 20.59
CA GLY A 976 11.14 16.30 21.85
C GLY A 976 11.82 17.59 22.31
N ASN A 977 12.71 18.18 21.51
CA ASN A 977 13.35 19.46 21.82
C ASN A 977 12.39 20.64 21.59
N ALA A 978 12.46 21.64 22.46
CA ALA A 978 11.73 22.89 22.34
C ALA A 978 12.12 23.63 21.06
N TYR A 979 11.15 24.29 20.45
CA TYR A 979 11.40 25.17 19.33
C TYR A 979 12.13 26.43 19.79
N THR A 980 13.30 26.75 19.20
CA THR A 980 14.07 27.97 19.47
C THR A 980 14.40 28.71 18.18
N ASN A 981 14.52 30.05 18.25
CA ASN A 981 14.92 30.93 17.15
C ASN A 981 14.20 30.67 15.81
N ARG A 982 12.89 30.40 15.88
CA ARG A 982 12.12 30.05 14.68
C ARG A 982 10.66 30.49 14.78
N TRP A 983 10.07 30.61 13.60
CA TRP A 983 8.62 30.71 13.43
C TRP A 983 8.03 29.32 13.30
N ALA A 984 6.89 29.09 13.95
CA ALA A 984 6.11 27.88 13.75
C ALA A 984 4.61 28.15 13.88
N GLU A 985 3.84 27.50 13.02
CA GLU A 985 2.39 27.44 13.13
C GLU A 985 1.99 26.28 14.05
N ILE A 986 1.18 26.58 15.07
CA ILE A 986 0.66 25.60 16.02
C ILE A 986 -0.83 25.86 16.17
N ASP A 987 -1.67 24.88 15.84
CA ASP A 987 -3.13 24.98 15.88
C ASP A 987 -3.71 26.18 15.11
N GLY A 988 -3.10 26.54 13.96
CA GLY A 988 -3.55 27.66 13.14
C GLY A 988 -3.13 29.05 13.65
N ILE A 989 -2.27 29.12 14.68
CA ILE A 989 -1.71 30.35 15.22
C ILE A 989 -0.20 30.35 14.98
N TRP A 990 0.33 31.45 14.45
CA TRP A 990 1.76 31.61 14.24
C TRP A 990 2.43 32.17 15.49
N TYR A 991 3.47 31.46 15.93
CA TYR A 991 4.27 31.78 17.09
C TYR A 991 5.71 32.06 16.68
N GLU A 992 6.28 33.14 17.22
CA GLU A 992 7.71 33.39 17.16
C GLU A 992 8.35 32.86 18.45
N PHE A 993 9.16 31.81 18.32
CA PHE A 993 9.92 31.24 19.42
C PHE A 993 11.28 31.92 19.52
N ASN A 994 11.56 32.51 20.67
CA ASN A 994 12.84 33.16 20.93
C ASN A 994 13.98 32.16 21.15
N ASP A 995 15.17 32.67 21.47
CA ASP A 995 16.36 31.89 21.80
C ASP A 995 16.19 31.01 23.05
N GLN A 996 15.34 31.44 23.99
CA GLN A 996 14.96 30.69 25.20
C GLN A 996 13.83 29.68 24.97
N GLY A 997 13.29 29.60 23.75
CA GLY A 997 12.33 28.59 23.31
C GLY A 997 10.88 28.80 23.72
N TYR A 998 10.53 29.96 24.27
CA TYR A 998 9.14 30.32 24.51
C TYR A 998 8.62 31.32 23.47
N ALA A 999 7.33 31.19 23.17
CA ALA A 999 6.69 31.95 22.13
C ALA A 999 5.89 33.14 22.64
N GLN A 1000 5.84 34.20 21.82
CA GLN A 1000 4.82 35.23 21.90
C GLN A 1000 3.93 35.19 20.65
N ALA A 1001 2.62 35.24 20.85
CA ALA A 1001 1.68 35.38 19.75
C ALA A 1001 1.71 36.82 19.24
N LYS A 1002 1.97 37.01 17.95
CA LYS A 1002 1.84 38.30 17.27
C LYS A 1002 0.39 38.51 16.84
N LYS A 1003 -0.18 39.66 17.19
CA LYS A 1003 -1.62 39.96 17.11
C LYS A 1003 -1.86 41.34 16.53
N GLY A 1004 -2.92 41.50 15.74
CA GLY A 1004 -3.42 42.81 15.29
C GLY A 1004 -2.52 43.53 14.29
N GLU A 1005 -1.87 42.80 13.38
CA GLU A 1005 -0.96 43.41 12.39
C GLU A 1005 -1.17 42.83 10.98
N PHE A 1006 -0.93 43.68 9.98
CA PHE A 1006 -0.71 43.25 8.60
C PHE A 1006 0.72 42.73 8.45
N TYR A 1007 0.90 41.63 7.73
CA TYR A 1007 2.22 41.09 7.43
C TYR A 1007 2.28 40.48 6.03
N THR A 1008 3.51 40.33 5.52
CA THR A 1008 3.81 39.68 4.24
C THR A 1008 5.14 38.93 4.37
N THR A 1009 5.27 37.78 3.70
CA THR A 1009 6.51 36.97 3.67
C THR A 1009 7.29 37.13 2.37
N ASP A 1010 6.64 37.60 1.32
CA ASP A 1010 7.17 37.72 -0.05
C ASP A 1010 7.17 39.18 -0.57
N GLY A 1011 6.59 40.12 0.20
CA GLY A 1011 6.43 41.52 -0.18
C GLY A 1011 5.21 41.80 -1.07
N SER A 1012 4.53 40.79 -1.59
CA SER A 1012 3.41 40.91 -2.53
C SER A 1012 2.07 40.43 -1.96
N THR A 1013 2.09 39.38 -1.13
CA THR A 1013 0.90 38.76 -0.55
C THR A 1013 0.77 39.20 0.89
N TRP A 1014 -0.32 39.90 1.19
CA TRP A 1014 -0.57 40.46 2.52
C TRP A 1014 -1.59 39.62 3.29
N PHE A 1015 -1.41 39.52 4.59
CA PHE A 1015 -2.28 38.81 5.53
C PHE A 1015 -2.54 39.72 6.73
N TYR A 1016 -3.62 39.48 7.47
CA TYR A 1016 -3.88 40.17 8.74
C TYR A 1016 -4.14 39.18 9.87
N ARG A 1017 -3.48 39.39 11.01
CA ARG A 1017 -3.66 38.57 12.22
C ARG A 1017 -4.65 39.23 13.16
N ASP A 1018 -5.68 38.52 13.58
CA ASP A 1018 -6.66 39.02 14.55
C ASP A 1018 -6.08 39.14 15.98
N ALA A 1019 -6.92 39.53 16.94
CA ALA A 1019 -6.56 39.63 18.35
C ALA A 1019 -6.25 38.28 19.03
N ALA A 1020 -6.59 37.16 18.37
CA ALA A 1020 -6.22 35.81 18.78
C ALA A 1020 -4.92 35.32 18.11
N GLY A 1021 -4.39 36.05 17.11
CA GLY A 1021 -3.20 35.69 16.35
C GLY A 1021 -3.48 34.78 15.16
N LYS A 1022 -4.76 34.57 14.81
CA LYS A 1022 -5.18 33.78 13.65
C LYS A 1022 -5.25 34.67 12.42
N ASN A 1023 -4.91 34.12 11.25
CA ASN A 1023 -5.14 34.81 9.98
C ASN A 1023 -6.65 35.05 9.81
N VAL A 1024 -7.03 36.31 9.58
CA VAL A 1024 -8.40 36.67 9.24
C VAL A 1024 -8.71 36.14 7.84
N THR A 1025 -9.90 35.55 7.71
CA THR A 1025 -10.49 35.14 6.44
C THR A 1025 -11.87 35.78 6.34
N GLY A 1026 -12.30 36.16 5.14
CA GLY A 1026 -13.54 36.89 4.92
C GLY A 1026 -13.39 38.40 5.12
N ALA A 1027 -14.52 39.07 5.33
CA ALA A 1027 -14.58 40.51 5.48
C ALA A 1027 -14.01 40.98 6.83
N LEU A 1028 -13.26 42.07 6.81
CA LEU A 1028 -12.68 42.69 8.00
C LEU A 1028 -12.76 44.21 7.92
N THR A 1029 -13.27 44.86 8.96
CA THR A 1029 -13.24 46.32 9.09
C THR A 1029 -12.14 46.72 10.08
N LEU A 1030 -11.17 47.51 9.62
CA LEU A 1030 -10.13 48.12 10.47
C LEU A 1030 -10.04 49.61 10.17
N ASP A 1031 -10.01 50.44 11.22
CA ASP A 1031 -9.85 51.89 11.13
C ASP A 1031 -10.81 52.57 10.12
N GLY A 1032 -12.04 52.06 10.02
CA GLY A 1032 -13.07 52.56 9.10
C GLY A 1032 -12.94 52.10 7.65
N HIS A 1033 -11.96 51.23 7.34
CA HIS A 1033 -11.77 50.62 6.02
C HIS A 1033 -12.18 49.15 6.03
N GLU A 1034 -12.91 48.72 4.99
CA GLU A 1034 -13.33 47.33 4.80
C GLU A 1034 -12.34 46.63 3.85
N TYR A 1035 -11.85 45.47 4.28
CA TYR A 1035 -10.94 44.59 3.57
C TYR A 1035 -11.59 43.23 3.36
N TYR A 1036 -11.04 42.45 2.43
CA TYR A 1036 -11.40 41.06 2.27
C TYR A 1036 -10.16 40.18 2.24
N PHE A 1037 -10.23 39.06 2.94
CA PHE A 1037 -9.20 38.03 2.95
C PHE A 1037 -9.78 36.73 2.42
N ARG A 1038 -9.07 36.07 1.50
CA ARG A 1038 -9.48 34.77 0.94
C ARG A 1038 -9.47 33.69 2.04
N ALA A 1039 -9.99 32.50 1.72
CA ALA A 1039 -10.01 31.37 2.65
C ALA A 1039 -8.59 30.95 3.15
N ASN A 1040 -7.54 31.24 2.38
CA ASN A 1040 -6.16 31.02 2.79
C ASN A 1040 -5.55 32.21 3.59
N GLY A 1041 -6.35 33.23 3.92
CA GLY A 1041 -5.95 34.41 4.66
C GLY A 1041 -5.31 35.52 3.82
N ALA A 1042 -5.13 35.34 2.51
CA ALA A 1042 -4.52 36.35 1.65
C ALA A 1042 -5.49 37.51 1.37
N GLN A 1043 -5.03 38.74 1.58
CA GLN A 1043 -5.76 39.97 1.32
C GLN A 1043 -6.07 40.10 -0.18
N VAL A 1044 -7.29 40.52 -0.49
CA VAL A 1044 -7.71 40.85 -1.85
C VAL A 1044 -7.37 42.30 -2.14
N LYS A 1045 -6.62 42.53 -3.23
CA LYS A 1045 -6.26 43.85 -3.75
C LYS A 1045 -6.43 43.86 -5.26
N GLY A 1046 -7.14 44.85 -5.79
CA GLY A 1046 -7.31 45.06 -7.23
C GLY A 1046 -8.29 44.10 -7.90
N GLU A 1047 -9.13 43.41 -7.13
CA GLU A 1047 -10.00 42.34 -7.62
C GLU A 1047 -11.46 42.48 -7.15
N PHE A 1048 -12.35 41.81 -7.89
CA PHE A 1048 -13.75 41.68 -7.55
C PHE A 1048 -13.98 40.42 -6.69
N VAL A 1049 -14.80 40.55 -5.65
CA VAL A 1049 -15.19 39.45 -4.76
C VAL A 1049 -16.70 39.31 -4.82
N THR A 1050 -17.17 38.08 -5.00
CA THR A 1050 -18.61 37.75 -5.00
C THR A 1050 -18.94 36.98 -3.73
N GLU A 1051 -19.80 37.53 -2.89
CA GLU A 1051 -20.34 36.88 -1.70
C GLU A 1051 -21.86 36.93 -1.71
N ASN A 1052 -22.50 35.78 -1.48
CA ASN A 1052 -23.97 35.66 -1.43
C ASN A 1052 -24.68 36.29 -2.65
N GLY A 1053 -24.08 36.16 -3.83
CA GLY A 1053 -24.61 36.72 -5.08
C GLY A 1053 -24.41 38.22 -5.27
N LYS A 1054 -23.73 38.91 -4.34
CA LYS A 1054 -23.36 40.33 -4.44
C LYS A 1054 -21.89 40.46 -4.79
N ILE A 1055 -21.57 41.33 -5.75
CA ILE A 1055 -20.21 41.58 -6.21
C ILE A 1055 -19.70 42.87 -5.56
N SER A 1056 -18.47 42.89 -5.06
CA SER A 1056 -17.79 44.07 -4.52
C SER A 1056 -16.37 44.18 -5.07
N TYR A 1057 -15.82 45.39 -5.15
CA TYR A 1057 -14.45 45.61 -5.62
C TYR A 1057 -13.55 46.14 -4.50
N TYR A 1058 -12.33 45.63 -4.43
CA TYR A 1058 -11.30 46.06 -3.49
C TYR A 1058 -10.14 46.70 -4.25
N THR A 1059 -9.75 47.92 -3.88
CA THR A 1059 -8.76 48.74 -4.60
C THR A 1059 -7.39 48.06 -4.70
N VAL A 1060 -6.66 48.32 -5.79
CA VAL A 1060 -5.34 47.74 -6.04
C VAL A 1060 -4.26 48.23 -5.05
N ASP A 1061 -4.34 49.48 -4.60
CA ASP A 1061 -3.27 50.09 -3.81
C ASP A 1061 -3.28 49.62 -2.34
N ASN A 1062 -4.46 49.52 -1.74
CA ASN A 1062 -4.62 49.28 -0.30
C ASN A 1062 -5.67 48.22 0.05
N GLY A 1063 -6.41 47.67 -0.93
CA GLY A 1063 -7.38 46.60 -0.70
C GLY A 1063 -8.66 47.07 0.00
N TYR A 1064 -9.03 48.34 -0.16
CA TYR A 1064 -10.23 48.91 0.45
C TYR A 1064 -11.45 48.64 -0.42
N LYS A 1065 -12.58 48.25 0.21
CA LYS A 1065 -13.86 48.11 -0.47
C LYS A 1065 -14.31 49.44 -1.04
N VAL A 1066 -14.64 49.48 -2.32
CA VAL A 1066 -15.21 50.66 -2.97
C VAL A 1066 -16.71 50.77 -2.63
N LYS A 1067 -17.16 51.94 -2.17
CA LYS A 1067 -18.55 52.22 -1.79
C LYS A 1067 -19.02 53.58 -2.31
N ASP A 1068 -20.33 53.67 -2.58
CA ASP A 1068 -21.10 54.89 -2.92
C ASP A 1068 -20.50 55.76 -4.03
N LYS A 1069 -19.98 55.13 -5.10
CA LYS A 1069 -19.40 55.85 -6.23
C LYS A 1069 -19.33 55.04 -7.52
N PHE A 1070 -19.24 55.76 -8.63
CA PHE A 1070 -18.71 55.23 -9.88
C PHE A 1070 -17.20 55.03 -9.79
N PHE A 1071 -16.70 53.96 -10.40
CA PHE A 1071 -15.27 53.70 -10.53
C PHE A 1071 -14.98 52.92 -11.81
N GLU A 1072 -13.75 53.07 -12.30
CA GLU A 1072 -13.30 52.43 -13.53
C GLU A 1072 -12.25 51.36 -13.23
N VAL A 1073 -12.41 50.19 -13.86
CA VAL A 1073 -11.42 49.11 -13.84
C VAL A 1073 -11.24 48.63 -15.26
N ASN A 1074 -10.01 48.70 -15.79
CA ASN A 1074 -9.63 48.22 -17.12
C ASN A 1074 -10.54 48.75 -18.26
N GLY A 1075 -10.87 50.04 -18.27
CA GLY A 1075 -11.69 50.66 -19.33
C GLY A 1075 -13.20 50.47 -19.18
N LYS A 1076 -13.66 49.70 -18.17
CA LYS A 1076 -15.08 49.48 -17.89
C LYS A 1076 -15.51 50.25 -16.63
N TRP A 1077 -16.69 50.84 -16.71
CA TRP A 1077 -17.29 51.59 -15.61
C TRP A 1077 -18.22 50.71 -14.77
N TYR A 1078 -18.15 50.89 -13.47
CA TYR A 1078 -18.96 50.19 -12.47
C TYR A 1078 -19.50 51.23 -11.48
N HIS A 1079 -20.59 50.89 -10.79
CA HIS A 1079 -21.09 51.70 -9.67
C HIS A 1079 -21.27 50.82 -8.45
N ALA A 1080 -20.64 51.20 -7.34
CA ALA A 1080 -20.85 50.56 -6.05
C ALA A 1080 -21.89 51.32 -5.24
N ASP A 1081 -22.88 50.62 -4.67
CA ASP A 1081 -23.86 51.19 -3.75
C ASP A 1081 -23.23 51.59 -2.40
N LYS A 1082 -24.05 52.11 -1.47
CA LYS A 1082 -23.62 52.50 -0.12
C LYS A 1082 -23.02 51.37 0.70
N ASP A 1083 -23.30 50.12 0.35
CA ASP A 1083 -22.78 48.91 0.99
C ASP A 1083 -21.59 48.31 0.24
N GLY A 1084 -21.19 48.92 -0.89
CA GLY A 1084 -20.08 48.49 -1.74
C GLY A 1084 -20.43 47.37 -2.71
N ASN A 1085 -21.72 47.10 -2.95
CA ASN A 1085 -22.15 46.11 -3.93
C ASN A 1085 -22.30 46.76 -5.31
N LEU A 1086 -21.92 46.04 -6.35
CA LEU A 1086 -22.06 46.54 -7.71
C LEU A 1086 -23.52 46.58 -8.13
N ALA A 1087 -23.89 47.71 -8.71
CA ALA A 1087 -25.14 47.90 -9.43
C ALA A 1087 -25.22 46.92 -10.60
N THR A 1088 -26.33 46.18 -10.70
CA THR A 1088 -26.64 45.31 -11.85
C THR A 1088 -28.06 45.61 -12.36
N GLY A 1089 -28.32 45.32 -13.63
CA GLY A 1089 -29.58 45.60 -14.28
C GLY A 1089 -29.85 47.10 -14.48
N ARG A 1090 -31.12 47.46 -14.64
CA ARG A 1090 -31.55 48.86 -14.80
C ARG A 1090 -31.55 49.56 -13.46
N GLN A 1091 -30.85 50.69 -13.37
CA GLN A 1091 -30.67 51.44 -12.13
C GLN A 1091 -30.92 52.91 -12.36
N THR A 1092 -31.61 53.56 -11.43
CA THR A 1092 -31.78 55.01 -11.43
C THR A 1092 -30.81 55.61 -10.43
N ILE A 1093 -29.79 56.30 -10.92
CA ILE A 1093 -28.75 56.94 -10.11
C ILE A 1093 -28.76 58.42 -10.47
N ASP A 1094 -28.92 59.30 -9.47
CA ASP A 1094 -29.02 60.76 -9.65
C ASP A 1094 -30.03 61.17 -10.74
N HIS A 1095 -31.22 60.58 -10.70
CA HIS A 1095 -32.34 60.80 -11.62
C HIS A 1095 -32.12 60.33 -13.08
N LEU A 1096 -30.96 59.73 -13.39
CA LEU A 1096 -30.66 59.18 -14.71
C LEU A 1096 -30.79 57.65 -14.68
N ASN A 1097 -31.33 57.08 -15.77
CA ASN A 1097 -31.49 55.65 -15.91
C ASN A 1097 -30.24 55.06 -16.59
N TYR A 1098 -29.57 54.13 -15.92
CA TYR A 1098 -28.43 53.39 -16.43
C TYR A 1098 -28.77 51.90 -16.55
N TYR A 1099 -28.01 51.18 -17.37
CA TYR A 1099 -28.03 49.73 -17.37
C TYR A 1099 -26.63 49.18 -17.10
N PHE A 1100 -26.55 48.27 -16.14
CA PHE A 1100 -25.36 47.53 -15.82
C PHE A 1100 -25.58 46.05 -16.15
N ASN A 1101 -24.61 45.43 -16.81
CA ASN A 1101 -24.62 44.02 -17.12
C ASN A 1101 -24.59 43.16 -15.84
N ALA A 1102 -24.79 41.85 -15.98
CA ALA A 1102 -24.77 40.93 -14.84
C ALA A 1102 -23.41 40.89 -14.11
N ASP A 1103 -22.32 41.24 -14.79
CA ASP A 1103 -20.98 41.40 -14.22
C ASP A 1103 -20.75 42.76 -13.54
N GLY A 1104 -21.77 43.61 -13.49
CA GLY A 1104 -21.75 44.96 -12.92
C GLY A 1104 -21.21 46.05 -13.87
N SER A 1105 -20.78 45.70 -15.08
CA SER A 1105 -20.25 46.70 -16.03
C SER A 1105 -21.35 47.54 -16.67
N GLN A 1106 -21.16 48.86 -16.73
CA GLN A 1106 -22.11 49.82 -17.30
C GLN A 1106 -22.13 49.74 -18.84
N VAL A 1107 -23.33 49.70 -19.44
CA VAL A 1107 -23.49 49.85 -20.90
C VAL A 1107 -23.43 51.33 -21.27
N LYS A 1108 -22.57 51.68 -22.24
CA LYS A 1108 -22.34 53.04 -22.72
C LYS A 1108 -22.12 53.04 -24.23
N SER A 1109 -22.67 54.03 -24.93
CA SER A 1109 -22.57 54.19 -26.39
C SER A 1109 -22.96 52.97 -27.21
N ASP A 1110 -23.91 52.16 -26.73
CA ASP A 1110 -24.26 50.89 -27.36
C ASP A 1110 -25.75 50.56 -27.26
N PHE A 1111 -26.21 49.75 -28.21
CA PHE A 1111 -27.51 49.11 -28.18
C PHE A 1111 -27.46 47.87 -27.29
N PHE A 1112 -28.49 47.68 -26.46
CA PHE A 1112 -28.61 46.48 -25.64
C PHE A 1112 -30.04 45.96 -25.62
N THR A 1113 -30.20 44.70 -25.23
CA THR A 1113 -31.48 44.02 -25.13
C THR A 1113 -31.62 43.36 -23.76
N LEU A 1114 -32.85 43.34 -23.23
CA LEU A 1114 -33.18 42.73 -21.94
C LEU A 1114 -33.86 41.36 -22.09
N ASP A 1115 -34.30 41.01 -23.30
CA ASP A 1115 -35.22 39.90 -23.57
C ASP A 1115 -34.76 39.02 -24.75
N GLY A 1116 -33.45 38.96 -24.99
CA GLY A 1116 -32.85 38.09 -26.00
C GLY A 1116 -33.06 38.59 -27.44
N GLY A 1117 -33.11 39.90 -27.65
CA GLY A 1117 -33.14 40.53 -28.97
C GLY A 1117 -34.52 40.93 -29.48
N LYS A 1118 -35.58 40.80 -28.65
CA LYS A 1118 -36.96 41.17 -29.03
C LYS A 1118 -37.21 42.67 -28.84
N THR A 1119 -36.72 43.24 -27.75
CA THR A 1119 -36.81 44.65 -27.40
C THR A 1119 -35.43 45.25 -27.26
N TRP A 1120 -35.22 46.36 -27.96
CA TRP A 1120 -33.93 47.04 -28.04
C TRP A 1120 -33.97 48.36 -27.28
N TYR A 1121 -32.86 48.71 -26.65
CA TYR A 1121 -32.61 49.94 -25.90
C TYR A 1121 -31.27 50.52 -26.36
N TYR A 1122 -31.04 51.79 -26.11
CA TYR A 1122 -29.75 52.43 -26.40
C TYR A 1122 -29.28 53.25 -25.21
N ALA A 1123 -28.02 53.10 -24.82
CA ALA A 1123 -27.38 53.90 -23.78
C ALA A 1123 -26.44 54.94 -24.42
N LYS A 1124 -26.54 56.21 -23.99
CA LYS A 1124 -25.66 57.30 -24.43
C LYS A 1124 -24.21 57.07 -24.00
N ASP A 1125 -23.31 57.95 -24.40
CA ASP A 1125 -21.90 57.95 -23.99
C ASP A 1125 -21.67 58.13 -22.49
N ASN A 1126 -22.58 58.80 -21.79
CA ASN A 1126 -22.60 58.88 -20.33
C ASN A 1126 -23.26 57.65 -19.68
N GLY A 1127 -23.84 56.73 -20.46
CA GLY A 1127 -24.52 55.50 -20.04
C GLY A 1127 -26.04 55.65 -19.83
N GLU A 1128 -26.60 56.84 -19.99
CA GLU A 1128 -28.02 57.09 -19.79
C GLU A 1128 -28.86 56.41 -20.89
N ILE A 1129 -29.91 55.68 -20.51
CA ILE A 1129 -30.84 55.03 -21.44
C ILE A 1129 -31.68 56.11 -22.15
N VAL A 1130 -31.73 56.04 -23.47
CA VAL A 1130 -32.46 56.97 -24.34
C VAL A 1130 -33.98 56.73 -24.31
N THR A 1131 -34.75 57.81 -24.28
CA THR A 1131 -36.20 57.85 -24.54
C THR A 1131 -36.52 58.93 -25.59
N GLY A 1132 -37.62 58.77 -26.33
CA GLY A 1132 -38.04 59.67 -27.42
C GLY A 1132 -37.27 59.47 -28.72
N ALA A 1133 -37.33 60.47 -29.61
CA ALA A 1133 -36.61 60.45 -30.88
C ALA A 1133 -35.11 60.66 -30.66
N TYR A 1134 -34.27 59.78 -31.20
CA TYR A 1134 -32.82 59.86 -31.04
C TYR A 1134 -32.08 59.38 -32.28
N SER A 1135 -30.97 60.03 -32.59
CA SER A 1135 -30.14 59.68 -33.74
C SER A 1135 -28.88 58.95 -33.31
N VAL A 1136 -28.66 57.77 -33.89
CA VAL A 1136 -27.44 56.98 -33.70
C VAL A 1136 -26.81 56.79 -35.08
N GLY A 1137 -25.59 57.28 -35.27
CA GLY A 1137 -24.86 57.15 -36.54
C GLY A 1137 -25.59 57.74 -37.76
N GLY A 1138 -26.37 58.81 -37.61
CA GLY A 1138 -27.12 59.46 -38.69
C GLY A 1138 -28.48 58.83 -39.03
N LYS A 1139 -28.82 57.69 -38.40
CA LYS A 1139 -30.12 57.03 -38.51
C LYS A 1139 -31.04 57.52 -37.39
N ASN A 1140 -32.34 57.61 -37.67
CA ASN A 1140 -33.33 58.11 -36.72
C ASN A 1140 -34.16 56.95 -36.16
N TYR A 1141 -34.16 56.84 -34.84
CA TYR A 1141 -34.88 55.86 -34.07
C TYR A 1141 -35.84 56.55 -33.11
N TYR A 1142 -36.82 55.81 -32.62
CA TYR A 1142 -37.72 56.29 -31.57
C TYR A 1142 -37.79 55.26 -30.46
N PHE A 1143 -37.60 55.73 -29.23
CA PHE A 1143 -37.68 54.93 -28.03
C PHE A 1143 -38.88 55.40 -27.22
N LYS A 1144 -39.68 54.47 -26.70
CA LYS A 1144 -40.84 54.78 -25.85
C LYS A 1144 -40.36 55.35 -24.50
N GLU A 1145 -41.29 55.79 -23.66
CA GLU A 1145 -40.95 56.31 -22.32
C GLU A 1145 -40.23 55.30 -21.42
N ASP A 1146 -40.47 54.00 -21.64
CA ASP A 1146 -39.73 52.93 -20.96
C ASP A 1146 -38.34 52.66 -21.56
N GLY A 1147 -37.96 53.38 -22.62
CA GLY A 1147 -36.69 53.24 -23.34
C GLY A 1147 -36.69 52.18 -24.44
N SER A 1148 -37.79 51.45 -24.65
CA SER A 1148 -37.87 50.43 -25.70
C SER A 1148 -37.98 51.02 -27.10
N GLN A 1149 -37.19 50.52 -28.04
CA GLN A 1149 -37.18 50.95 -29.43
C GLN A 1149 -38.47 50.54 -30.16
N VAL A 1150 -39.07 51.47 -30.91
CA VAL A 1150 -40.19 51.20 -31.79
C VAL A 1150 -39.67 50.56 -33.09
N LYS A 1151 -40.20 49.38 -33.44
CA LYS A 1151 -39.93 48.68 -34.71
C LYS A 1151 -41.23 48.13 -35.28
N GLY A 1152 -41.46 48.34 -36.58
CA GLY A 1152 -42.59 47.77 -37.32
C GLY A 1152 -43.94 48.44 -37.05
N ASP A 1153 -43.92 49.65 -36.50
CA ASP A 1153 -45.13 50.34 -36.04
C ASP A 1153 -45.10 51.83 -36.38
N PHE A 1154 -46.29 52.45 -36.38
CA PHE A 1154 -46.49 53.87 -36.57
C PHE A 1154 -46.32 54.63 -35.25
N VAL A 1155 -45.63 55.75 -35.28
CA VAL A 1155 -45.60 56.75 -34.22
C VAL A 1155 -46.33 57.99 -34.71
N LYS A 1156 -47.32 58.44 -33.93
CA LYS A 1156 -47.99 59.71 -34.17
C LYS A 1156 -47.08 60.84 -33.68
N ASN A 1157 -46.66 61.69 -34.60
CA ASN A 1157 -45.89 62.88 -34.29
C ASN A 1157 -46.77 63.92 -33.59
N ALA A 1158 -46.13 64.88 -32.90
CA ALA A 1158 -46.82 65.95 -32.19
C ALA A 1158 -47.73 66.81 -33.08
N ASP A 1159 -47.45 66.89 -34.39
CA ASP A 1159 -48.26 67.63 -35.38
C ASP A 1159 -49.44 66.81 -35.96
N GLY A 1160 -49.66 65.59 -35.46
CA GLY A 1160 -50.72 64.70 -35.91
C GLY A 1160 -50.37 63.83 -37.13
N SER A 1161 -49.23 64.08 -37.78
CA SER A 1161 -48.73 63.21 -38.87
C SER A 1161 -48.24 61.86 -38.33
N LEU A 1162 -48.19 60.84 -39.19
CA LEU A 1162 -47.71 59.50 -38.82
C LEU A 1162 -46.32 59.26 -39.40
N SER A 1163 -45.37 58.81 -38.58
CA SER A 1163 -44.09 58.24 -39.01
C SER A 1163 -44.12 56.73 -38.80
N TYR A 1164 -43.44 55.95 -39.65
CA TYR A 1164 -43.29 54.51 -39.44
C TYR A 1164 -41.82 54.16 -39.25
N TYR A 1165 -41.55 53.24 -38.33
CA TYR A 1165 -40.21 52.72 -38.05
C TYR A 1165 -40.12 51.30 -38.56
N ASP A 1166 -39.10 51.01 -39.36
CA ASP A 1166 -38.93 49.77 -40.08
C ASP A 1166 -38.94 48.55 -39.14
N LYS A 1167 -39.62 47.47 -39.56
CA LYS A 1167 -39.82 46.28 -38.71
C LYS A 1167 -38.52 45.57 -38.34
N ASP A 1168 -37.52 45.61 -39.21
CA ASP A 1168 -36.29 44.84 -39.06
C ASP A 1168 -35.18 45.70 -38.45
N SER A 1169 -35.05 46.95 -38.88
CA SER A 1169 -33.98 47.86 -38.44
C SER A 1169 -34.41 48.86 -37.35
N GLY A 1170 -35.71 49.16 -37.24
CA GLY A 1170 -36.21 50.22 -36.36
C GLY A 1170 -35.96 51.63 -36.88
N GLU A 1171 -35.42 51.78 -38.09
CA GLU A 1171 -35.12 53.08 -38.69
C GLU A 1171 -36.39 53.74 -39.25
N ARG A 1172 -36.56 55.05 -39.06
CA ARG A 1172 -37.71 55.79 -39.60
C ARG A 1172 -37.74 55.77 -41.13
N LEU A 1173 -38.82 55.29 -41.76
CA LEU A 1173 -38.92 55.27 -43.23
C LEU A 1173 -39.01 56.68 -43.80
N ASN A 1174 -38.34 56.88 -44.93
CA ASN A 1174 -38.37 58.10 -45.70
C ASN A 1174 -38.29 57.80 -47.20
N ASN A 1175 -39.02 58.58 -48.02
CA ASN A 1175 -39.13 58.48 -49.48
C ASN A 1175 -39.39 57.06 -50.02
N ARG A 1176 -40.38 56.37 -49.46
CA ARG A 1176 -40.73 55.00 -49.87
C ARG A 1176 -42.18 54.63 -49.57
N PHE A 1177 -42.70 53.71 -50.38
CA PHE A 1177 -43.97 53.05 -50.11
C PHE A 1177 -43.84 52.00 -49.02
N LEU A 1178 -44.92 51.83 -48.25
CA LEU A 1178 -45.12 50.76 -47.28
C LEU A 1178 -46.51 50.18 -47.48
N THR A 1179 -46.63 48.86 -47.48
CA THR A 1179 -47.92 48.19 -47.33
C THR A 1179 -48.03 47.56 -45.96
N THR A 1180 -49.18 47.72 -45.32
CA THR A 1180 -49.52 47.02 -44.07
C THR A 1180 -50.26 45.70 -44.32
N GLY A 1181 -50.34 45.24 -45.58
CA GLY A 1181 -51.17 44.12 -46.01
C GLY A 1181 -52.56 44.56 -46.49
N ASN A 1182 -53.35 43.62 -47.03
CA ASN A 1182 -54.71 43.84 -47.55
C ASN A 1182 -54.84 44.96 -48.61
N ASN A 1183 -53.78 45.17 -49.41
CA ASN A 1183 -53.69 46.22 -50.42
C ASN A 1183 -53.83 47.66 -49.88
N VAL A 1184 -53.54 47.88 -48.57
CA VAL A 1184 -53.44 49.21 -47.97
C VAL A 1184 -51.99 49.69 -48.10
N TRP A 1185 -51.81 50.85 -48.72
CA TRP A 1185 -50.49 51.43 -49.01
C TRP A 1185 -50.36 52.83 -48.43
N TYR A 1186 -49.17 53.15 -47.95
CA TYR A 1186 -48.74 54.45 -47.46
C TYR A 1186 -47.50 54.87 -48.23
N TYR A 1187 -47.29 56.16 -48.41
CA TYR A 1187 -46.01 56.70 -48.87
C TYR A 1187 -45.44 57.65 -47.83
N PHE A 1188 -44.18 57.44 -47.44
CA PHE A 1188 -43.52 58.31 -46.47
C PHE A 1188 -42.61 59.29 -47.21
N LYS A 1189 -42.80 60.59 -46.96
CA LYS A 1189 -41.94 61.67 -47.45
C LYS A 1189 -41.55 62.55 -46.26
N ASP A 1190 -40.29 62.91 -46.17
CA ASP A 1190 -39.69 63.60 -45.02
C ASP A 1190 -40.00 62.95 -43.66
N GLY A 1191 -40.05 61.61 -43.66
CA GLY A 1191 -40.34 60.79 -42.49
C GLY A 1191 -41.82 60.67 -42.12
N LYS A 1192 -42.75 61.22 -42.91
CA LYS A 1192 -44.19 61.29 -42.58
C LYS A 1192 -45.05 60.69 -43.68
N ALA A 1193 -46.15 60.03 -43.32
CA ALA A 1193 -47.15 59.55 -44.26
C ALA A 1193 -47.83 60.74 -44.95
N VAL A 1194 -47.81 60.75 -46.28
CA VAL A 1194 -48.42 61.82 -47.10
C VAL A 1194 -49.93 61.65 -47.20
N THR A 1195 -50.66 62.76 -47.36
CA THR A 1195 -52.12 62.78 -47.57
C THR A 1195 -52.47 63.62 -48.81
N GLY A 1196 -53.69 63.45 -49.33
CA GLY A 1196 -54.16 64.11 -50.54
C GLY A 1196 -53.47 63.64 -51.82
N ARG A 1197 -53.55 64.46 -52.88
CA ARG A 1197 -52.91 64.20 -54.18
C ARG A 1197 -51.40 64.37 -54.08
N GLN A 1198 -50.65 63.37 -54.53
CA GLN A 1198 -49.19 63.33 -54.47
C GLN A 1198 -48.64 62.85 -55.81
N ASN A 1199 -47.62 63.55 -56.31
CA ASN A 1199 -46.82 63.09 -57.44
C ASN A 1199 -45.61 62.33 -56.89
N ILE A 1200 -45.54 61.04 -57.20
CA ILE A 1200 -44.46 60.15 -56.78
C ILE A 1200 -43.93 59.49 -58.06
N ASP A 1201 -42.66 59.75 -58.37
CA ASP A 1201 -41.97 59.21 -59.55
C ASP A 1201 -42.72 59.44 -60.88
N GLY A 1202 -43.31 60.63 -61.05
CA GLY A 1202 -44.00 61.05 -62.28
C GLY A 1202 -45.44 60.55 -62.40
N LYS A 1203 -45.92 59.77 -61.43
CA LYS A 1203 -47.28 59.25 -61.37
C LYS A 1203 -48.05 59.91 -60.25
N GLU A 1204 -49.34 60.15 -60.47
CA GLU A 1204 -50.18 60.78 -59.48
C GLU A 1204 -51.02 59.76 -58.71
N TYR A 1205 -50.93 59.86 -57.39
CA TYR A 1205 -51.62 59.03 -56.43
C TYR A 1205 -52.43 59.91 -55.49
N TYR A 1206 -53.50 59.36 -54.92
CA TYR A 1206 -54.26 60.03 -53.87
C TYR A 1206 -54.21 59.22 -52.59
N PHE A 1207 -53.95 59.90 -51.48
CA PHE A 1207 -53.95 59.32 -50.14
C PHE A 1207 -55.06 59.97 -49.32
N ASP A 1208 -55.84 59.18 -48.59
CA ASP A 1208 -56.91 59.70 -47.74
C ASP A 1208 -56.36 60.48 -46.53
N HIS A 1209 -57.26 60.99 -45.68
CA HIS A 1209 -56.86 61.76 -44.49
C HIS A 1209 -56.07 60.94 -43.45
N LEU A 1210 -55.99 59.61 -43.57
CA LEU A 1210 -55.17 58.73 -42.74
C LEU A 1210 -53.84 58.36 -43.44
N GLY A 1211 -53.60 58.85 -44.65
CA GLY A 1211 -52.42 58.56 -45.44
C GLY A 1211 -52.49 57.23 -46.21
N ARG A 1212 -53.69 56.63 -46.34
CA ARG A 1212 -53.90 55.38 -47.09
C ARG A 1212 -54.16 55.69 -48.56
N GLN A 1213 -53.47 55.01 -49.46
CA GLN A 1213 -53.64 55.16 -50.90
C GLN A 1213 -55.06 54.74 -51.32
N VAL A 1214 -55.74 55.62 -52.05
CA VAL A 1214 -57.05 55.34 -52.65
C VAL A 1214 -56.85 54.61 -53.97
N LYS A 1215 -57.55 53.48 -54.15
CA LYS A 1215 -57.56 52.69 -55.39
C LYS A 1215 -58.98 52.29 -55.76
N GLY A 1216 -59.27 52.28 -57.06
CA GLY A 1216 -60.52 51.74 -57.63
C GLY A 1216 -61.79 52.51 -57.27
N SER A 1217 -61.68 53.72 -56.74
CA SER A 1217 -62.81 54.52 -56.24
C SER A 1217 -62.75 55.96 -56.76
N PRO A 1218 -63.89 56.56 -57.15
CA PRO A 1218 -63.94 57.96 -57.55
C PRO A 1218 -63.80 58.88 -56.33
N ILE A 1219 -63.03 59.97 -56.47
CA ILE A 1219 -62.81 61.00 -55.46
C ILE A 1219 -63.39 62.31 -55.95
N SER A 1220 -64.39 62.85 -55.25
CA SER A 1220 -64.87 64.20 -55.50
C SER A 1220 -63.86 65.21 -54.97
N THR A 1221 -63.34 66.04 -55.87
CA THR A 1221 -62.54 67.22 -55.53
C THR A 1221 -63.32 68.49 -55.88
N PRO A 1222 -62.92 69.67 -55.36
CA PRO A 1222 -63.54 70.94 -55.74
C PRO A 1222 -63.47 71.25 -57.24
N LYS A 1223 -62.59 70.58 -58.01
CA LYS A 1223 -62.41 70.77 -59.45
C LYS A 1223 -63.21 69.78 -60.30
N GLY A 1224 -63.78 68.72 -59.69
CA GLY A 1224 -64.45 67.63 -60.39
C GLY A 1224 -64.15 66.28 -59.75
N VAL A 1225 -64.78 65.22 -60.27
CA VAL A 1225 -64.56 63.84 -59.81
C VAL A 1225 -63.33 63.27 -60.50
N GLU A 1226 -62.37 62.78 -59.71
CA GLU A 1226 -61.16 62.10 -60.18
C GLU A 1226 -61.31 60.58 -59.97
N TYR A 1227 -60.63 59.75 -60.75
CA TYR A 1227 -60.60 58.30 -60.52
C TYR A 1227 -59.16 57.78 -60.53
N TYR A 1228 -58.86 56.91 -59.58
CA TYR A 1228 -57.56 56.26 -59.42
C TYR A 1228 -57.76 54.78 -59.65
N GLU A 1229 -56.99 54.17 -60.56
CA GLU A 1229 -57.26 52.80 -61.02
C GLU A 1229 -57.07 51.77 -59.89
N SER A 1230 -57.72 50.61 -60.05
CA SER A 1230 -57.94 49.65 -58.97
C SER A 1230 -56.72 48.80 -58.58
N VAL A 1231 -55.67 48.77 -59.40
CA VAL A 1231 -54.49 47.91 -59.22
C VAL A 1231 -53.33 48.68 -58.59
N LEU A 1232 -52.82 49.72 -59.27
CA LEU A 1232 -51.65 50.48 -58.83
C LEU A 1232 -52.04 51.77 -58.08
N GLY A 1233 -53.29 52.22 -58.18
CA GLY A 1233 -53.79 53.48 -57.62
C GLY A 1233 -53.43 54.72 -58.41
N GLU A 1234 -53.03 54.58 -59.67
CA GLU A 1234 -52.61 55.71 -60.51
C GLU A 1234 -53.82 56.50 -61.02
N ARG A 1235 -53.71 57.83 -61.08
CA ARG A 1235 -54.76 58.67 -61.62
C ARG A 1235 -55.03 58.34 -63.09
N VAL A 1236 -56.30 58.15 -63.41
CA VAL A 1236 -56.77 57.91 -64.77
C VAL A 1236 -56.98 59.23 -65.52
N THR A 1237 -56.46 59.33 -66.74
CA THR A 1237 -56.60 60.48 -67.65
C THR A 1237 -56.84 59.99 -69.08
N ASN A 1238 -57.57 60.78 -69.90
CA ASN A 1238 -57.85 60.51 -71.32
C ASN A 1238 -58.40 59.13 -71.64
N THR A 1239 -59.24 58.55 -70.78
CA THR A 1239 -59.82 57.22 -71.02
C THR A 1239 -61.18 57.04 -70.40
N TRP A 1240 -61.94 56.08 -70.93
CA TRP A 1240 -63.21 55.62 -70.39
C TRP A 1240 -62.96 54.62 -69.25
N ILE A 1241 -63.69 54.79 -68.15
CA ILE A 1241 -63.75 53.81 -67.07
C ILE A 1241 -65.17 53.32 -66.94
N THR A 1242 -65.34 52.00 -67.08
CA THR A 1242 -66.59 51.32 -66.80
C THR A 1242 -66.61 50.90 -65.32
N PHE A 1243 -67.55 51.45 -64.57
CA PHE A 1243 -67.78 51.09 -63.17
C PHE A 1243 -68.58 49.78 -63.06
N GLN A 1244 -68.57 49.16 -61.89
CA GLN A 1244 -69.20 47.85 -61.66
C GLN A 1244 -70.72 47.83 -61.93
N ASP A 1245 -71.39 48.98 -61.93
CA ASP A 1245 -72.81 49.12 -62.26
C ASP A 1245 -73.08 49.21 -63.79
N GLY A 1246 -72.05 49.06 -64.61
CA GLY A 1246 -72.10 49.10 -66.07
C GLY A 1246 -72.04 50.52 -66.66
N LYS A 1247 -72.02 51.58 -65.84
CA LYS A 1247 -71.87 52.95 -66.33
C LYS A 1247 -70.44 53.21 -66.75
N THR A 1248 -70.29 53.89 -67.88
CA THR A 1248 -68.97 54.25 -68.42
C THR A 1248 -68.83 55.76 -68.39
N VAL A 1249 -67.76 56.28 -67.79
CA VAL A 1249 -67.47 57.72 -67.66
C VAL A 1249 -66.11 58.01 -68.27
N PHE A 1250 -66.02 59.04 -69.10
CA PHE A 1250 -64.76 59.48 -69.68
C PHE A 1250 -64.03 60.41 -68.70
N PHE A 1251 -62.76 60.15 -68.44
CA PHE A 1251 -61.89 61.06 -67.69
C PHE A 1251 -61.05 61.85 -68.70
N ASP A 1252 -61.12 63.17 -68.63
CA ASP A 1252 -60.45 64.07 -69.59
C ASP A 1252 -58.91 64.04 -69.47
N GLU A 1253 -58.24 64.88 -70.26
CA GLU A 1253 -56.76 64.99 -70.25
C GLU A 1253 -56.19 65.43 -68.90
N ASN A 1254 -57.02 66.10 -68.08
CA ASN A 1254 -56.68 66.50 -66.73
C ASN A 1254 -57.10 65.45 -65.69
N GLY A 1255 -57.80 64.39 -66.11
CA GLY A 1255 -58.29 63.26 -65.32
C GLY A 1255 -59.52 63.56 -64.48
N TYR A 1256 -60.37 64.49 -64.92
CA TYR A 1256 -61.67 64.78 -64.32
C TYR A 1256 -62.78 64.11 -65.13
N ALA A 1257 -63.81 63.61 -64.44
CA ALA A 1257 -64.97 63.00 -65.06
C ALA A 1257 -65.72 64.03 -65.92
N ASP A 1258 -65.81 63.78 -67.21
CA ASP A 1258 -66.62 64.51 -68.17
C ASP A 1258 -67.95 63.75 -68.34
N PHE A 1259 -69.00 64.28 -67.73
CA PHE A 1259 -70.33 63.65 -67.76
C PHE A 1259 -71.15 64.04 -69.00
N ASP A 1260 -70.68 65.01 -69.79
CA ASP A 1260 -71.38 65.50 -70.98
C ASP A 1260 -70.94 64.77 -72.28
N LYS A 1261 -69.97 63.86 -72.19
CA LYS A 1261 -69.37 63.08 -73.30
C LYS A 1261 -69.93 61.68 -73.49
#